data_AF-A0AAD6FVS2-F1
#
_entry.id   AF-A0AAD6FVS2-F1
#
_cell.length_a   1.000
_cell.length_b   1.000
_cell.length_c   1.000
_cell.angle_alpha   90.00
_cell.angle_beta   90.00
_cell.angle_gamma   90.00
#
_symmetry.space_group_name_H-M   'P 1'
#
loop_
_entity.id
_entity.type
_entity.pdbx_description
1 polymer ?
#
loop_
_entity_poly.entity_id
_entity_poly.type
_entity_poly.pdbx_seq_one_letter_code
_entity_poly.pdbx_strand_id
1 'polypeptide(L)'
;MSDKKKKNQQRDLQSFWAVEGQPPPAKLARSEETVEEALDRSVNDRAEENECPEGTENETAEETEDDDVEEIEAPEDTADETEVPAEETVEMRGETGKKQSAKSGAATYRCTFKRGWTAEWPFITLGTTTSYYWCSICRHENSCSHQGKADVIRHMKSKGHLAKEQTIEQSVGDMTAQDTKTRRAEVKVAVSMVEHNVPFAVADHFSPLLKECFKDSPTAQNYKCARTKTLCIINEAVAPHFRKELVMEMRTNPFTLITDGSNDTGREKMNPLTVRVYDRYTSKVVHRFLDMCPTSGPSCGTGEVIYQKMDEALQKNAIPWRNCVSLSVDNAPVNTGARNSISSIILKEHGSIYIHGCPCHVIHNTAKQAGLGFLEVCGFDPEDLTVDVGYWFKGSTHRKGYLTEFCELHGSEYFEILMHVSIRWLSLERCLTRILQQYEPLASYFKSSDEKQPRFRRLLEAFSNPMTKVYLLFYQATLPVFSTFNLLLQREKSSIFLLHDEMRSFIRKLLSKFLKPAALQHRELHDTLYKDPSNQLPGEKLLIGFTARATLNRLLDAGDITPQQVQRFQQAAVAFLVRAVEYAMKKLPMREPLIKHAMFLDVQQRVECGVEDALYFVDRFPELLPYNGPDEHEKLSEEFLDYQSMDIAMPEDPATFDVESFWGNMASMKNKVTGMTRFGRLSHIAKLVLVLPHSNADAERVFSVVGLNKTKTRNSLALDGSLSSIMTVKMANLEPQCFKWEPPSSVIKASQSATNTYKMRHVM
;
A
#
# COMPACT_ATOMS: atom_id res chain seq x y z
N MET A 1 -5.95 -43.94 -7.93
CA MET A 1 -6.61 -42.61 -7.84
C MET A 1 -5.65 -41.57 -8.42
N SER A 2 -5.66 -41.46 -9.74
CA SER A 2 -5.10 -40.33 -10.49
C SER A 2 -6.25 -39.38 -10.79
N ASP A 3 -6.12 -38.08 -10.50
CA ASP A 3 -6.00 -37.05 -11.54
C ASP A 3 -6.24 -35.63 -10.98
N LYS A 4 -5.24 -34.79 -11.26
CA LYS A 4 -5.33 -33.38 -11.70
C LYS A 4 -5.92 -32.34 -10.72
N LYS A 5 -5.00 -31.64 -10.04
CA LYS A 5 -5.09 -30.16 -9.90
C LYS A 5 -3.91 -29.50 -10.63
N LYS A 6 -4.11 -29.17 -11.91
CA LYS A 6 -3.33 -28.14 -12.60
C LYS A 6 -3.68 -26.79 -11.94
N LYS A 7 -2.76 -26.21 -11.17
CA LYS A 7 -2.80 -24.80 -10.78
C LYS A 7 -1.95 -24.00 -11.76
N ASN A 8 -2.59 -23.02 -12.40
CA ASN A 8 -1.98 -22.07 -13.33
C ASN A 8 -0.78 -21.36 -12.69
N GLN A 9 0.34 -21.42 -13.41
CA GLN A 9 1.53 -20.61 -13.20
C GLN A 9 1.32 -19.21 -13.77
N GLN A 10 1.23 -18.20 -12.90
CA GLN A 10 1.74 -16.85 -13.14
C GLN A 10 1.74 -16.11 -11.81
N ARG A 11 2.84 -16.22 -11.05
CA ARG A 11 3.11 -15.38 -9.87
C ARG A 11 3.92 -14.17 -10.35
N ASP A 12 3.26 -13.02 -10.41
CA ASP A 12 3.89 -11.73 -10.70
C ASP A 12 4.76 -11.24 -9.54
N LEU A 13 5.85 -10.54 -9.89
CA LEU A 13 6.96 -10.06 -9.06
C LEU A 13 6.63 -8.94 -8.03
N GLN A 14 5.35 -8.73 -7.69
CA GLN A 14 4.92 -7.62 -6.83
C GLN A 14 4.41 -8.01 -5.43
N SER A 15 4.24 -9.30 -5.12
CA SER A 15 3.67 -9.77 -3.83
C SER A 15 4.66 -9.97 -2.66
N PHE A 16 5.92 -9.53 -2.78
CA PHE A 16 6.98 -9.88 -1.82
C PHE A 16 6.96 -9.13 -0.46
N TRP A 17 6.04 -8.19 -0.24
CA TRP A 17 5.86 -7.51 1.05
C TRP A 17 4.85 -8.19 1.99
N ALA A 18 4.13 -9.20 1.51
CA ALA A 18 3.30 -10.03 2.38
C ALA A 18 4.17 -11.12 3.02
N VAL A 19 4.51 -10.95 4.29
CA VAL A 19 4.78 -12.13 5.14
C VAL A 19 3.43 -12.83 5.29
N GLU A 20 3.27 -14.00 4.66
CA GLU A 20 2.08 -14.82 4.88
C GLU A 20 1.95 -15.03 6.40
N GLY A 21 0.81 -14.60 6.95
CA GLY A 21 0.51 -14.74 8.37
C GLY A 21 0.60 -16.20 8.80
N GLN A 22 1.02 -16.43 10.04
CA GLN A 22 1.10 -17.77 10.63
C GLN A 22 -0.21 -18.55 10.41
N PRO A 23 -0.14 -19.85 10.04
CA PRO A 23 -1.33 -20.69 10.07
C PRO A 23 -1.85 -20.80 11.51
N PRO A 24 -3.18 -20.87 11.72
CA PRO A 24 -3.76 -20.97 13.05
C PRO A 24 -3.24 -22.24 13.76
N PRO A 25 -3.08 -22.21 15.10
CA PRO A 25 -2.57 -23.35 15.84
C PRO A 25 -3.51 -24.55 15.66
N ALA A 26 -2.91 -25.71 15.33
CA ALA A 26 -3.60 -26.98 15.24
C ALA A 26 -4.27 -27.28 16.59
N LYS A 27 -5.60 -27.35 16.60
CA LYS A 27 -6.34 -27.83 17.78
C LYS A 27 -6.03 -29.31 17.98
N LEU A 28 -5.65 -29.63 19.21
CA LEU A 28 -5.41 -30.98 19.71
C LEU A 28 -6.53 -31.95 19.29
N ALA A 29 -6.11 -33.09 18.74
CA ALA A 29 -6.94 -34.26 18.59
C ALA A 29 -7.34 -34.80 19.99
N ARG A 30 -8.63 -35.08 20.16
CA ARG A 30 -9.13 -35.98 21.20
C ARG A 30 -9.59 -37.28 20.54
N SER A 31 -9.26 -38.35 21.23
CA SER A 31 -9.28 -39.77 20.94
C SER A 31 -10.66 -40.41 20.78
N GLU A 32 -10.62 -41.60 20.16
CA GLU A 32 -11.49 -42.80 20.33
C GLU A 32 -12.97 -42.70 19.85
N GLU A 33 -13.59 -43.69 19.22
CA GLU A 33 -13.38 -45.15 19.23
C GLU A 33 -14.09 -45.82 18.01
N THR A 34 -13.44 -46.88 17.49
CA THR A 34 -13.91 -48.17 16.90
C THR A 34 -15.25 -48.30 16.13
N VAL A 35 -15.21 -49.06 15.01
CA VAL A 35 -15.80 -50.41 14.86
C VAL A 35 -15.33 -51.03 13.53
N GLU A 36 -14.91 -52.29 13.62
CA GLU A 36 -14.39 -53.20 12.59
C GLU A 36 -15.45 -53.79 11.64
N GLU A 37 -14.92 -54.61 10.71
CA GLU A 37 -15.51 -55.73 9.95
C GLU A 37 -15.97 -55.41 8.51
N ALA A 38 -15.76 -56.28 7.50
CA ALA A 38 -14.87 -57.42 7.26
C ALA A 38 -15.11 -57.87 5.79
N LEU A 39 -14.21 -58.73 5.29
CA LEU A 39 -14.34 -59.69 4.17
C LEU A 39 -14.14 -59.15 2.73
N ASP A 40 -13.09 -59.46 1.97
CA ASP A 40 -12.31 -60.70 1.64
C ASP A 40 -12.70 -61.28 0.26
N ARG A 41 -11.65 -61.72 -0.47
CA ARG A 41 -11.61 -62.56 -1.72
C ARG A 41 -12.04 -61.89 -3.03
N SER A 42 -11.40 -62.09 -4.19
CA SER A 42 -10.46 -63.12 -4.71
C SER A 42 -9.89 -62.65 -6.06
N VAL A 43 -8.58 -62.78 -6.32
CA VAL A 43 -7.91 -63.78 -7.22
C VAL A 43 -7.83 -63.40 -8.71
N ASN A 44 -6.57 -63.38 -9.21
CA ASN A 44 -6.02 -63.61 -10.57
C ASN A 44 -6.56 -62.73 -11.74
N ASP A 45 -5.79 -62.34 -12.77
CA ASP A 45 -4.79 -63.09 -13.54
C ASP A 45 -3.76 -62.18 -14.26
N ARG A 46 -2.71 -62.84 -14.75
CA ARG A 46 -1.55 -62.39 -15.56
C ARG A 46 -1.86 -61.90 -16.99
N ALA A 47 -0.82 -61.29 -17.59
CA ALA A 47 -0.40 -61.24 -19.02
C ALA A 47 -0.31 -59.78 -19.54
N GLU A 48 0.87 -59.22 -19.79
CA GLU A 48 1.86 -59.45 -20.88
C GLU A 48 1.63 -58.56 -22.12
N GLU A 49 2.74 -58.32 -22.84
CA GLU A 49 2.94 -57.68 -24.16
C GLU A 49 3.24 -56.17 -24.16
N ASN A 50 4.48 -55.72 -24.43
CA ASN A 50 5.39 -55.79 -25.61
C ASN A 50 5.37 -54.45 -26.38
N GLU A 51 6.46 -53.67 -26.33
CA GLU A 51 7.57 -53.57 -27.30
C GLU A 51 7.34 -52.51 -28.42
N CYS A 52 8.20 -51.47 -28.41
CA CYS A 52 8.96 -50.78 -29.50
C CYS A 52 8.33 -50.52 -30.91
N PRO A 53 8.89 -49.63 -31.77
CA PRO A 53 10.27 -49.10 -31.80
C PRO A 53 10.45 -47.61 -32.19
N GLU A 54 11.74 -47.27 -32.21
CA GLU A 54 12.49 -46.11 -32.71
C GLU A 54 12.05 -45.49 -34.06
N GLY A 55 12.41 -44.21 -34.21
CA GLY A 55 12.47 -43.49 -35.49
C GLY A 55 13.28 -42.20 -35.34
N THR A 56 14.51 -42.23 -35.83
CA THR A 56 15.45 -41.11 -36.04
C THR A 56 14.94 -40.12 -37.07
N GLU A 57 15.17 -38.81 -36.89
CA GLU A 57 15.40 -37.87 -38.00
C GLU A 57 16.12 -36.58 -37.53
N ASN A 58 17.02 -36.11 -38.40
CA ASN A 58 18.09 -35.14 -38.18
C ASN A 58 17.69 -33.67 -38.36
N GLU A 59 18.44 -32.82 -37.64
CA GLU A 59 19.04 -31.52 -38.01
C GLU A 59 18.28 -30.56 -38.95
N THR A 60 18.00 -29.35 -38.47
CA THR A 60 18.78 -28.12 -38.78
C THR A 60 18.01 -26.90 -38.24
N ALA A 61 18.68 -26.04 -37.46
CA ALA A 61 18.21 -24.69 -37.17
C ALA A 61 19.41 -23.76 -37.30
N GLU A 62 19.44 -23.03 -38.40
CA GLU A 62 20.39 -21.96 -38.68
C GLU A 62 20.16 -20.78 -37.73
N GLU A 63 21.27 -20.30 -37.18
CA GLU A 63 21.43 -19.02 -36.51
C GLU A 63 21.53 -17.93 -37.58
N THR A 64 20.83 -16.81 -37.40
CA THR A 64 21.28 -15.50 -37.88
C THR A 64 21.06 -14.47 -36.77
N GLU A 65 22.19 -13.98 -36.27
CA GLU A 65 22.36 -12.66 -35.67
C GLU A 65 22.14 -11.60 -36.75
N ASP A 66 21.61 -10.44 -36.38
CA ASP A 66 22.01 -9.16 -36.97
C ASP A 66 21.67 -8.04 -35.97
N ASP A 67 22.74 -7.47 -35.42
CA ASP A 67 22.82 -6.11 -34.89
C ASP A 67 22.58 -5.15 -36.05
N ASP A 68 21.81 -4.08 -35.83
CA ASP A 68 22.09 -2.82 -36.52
C ASP A 68 21.73 -1.62 -35.66
N VAL A 69 22.79 -0.82 -35.45
CA VAL A 69 22.85 0.50 -34.86
C VAL A 69 22.62 1.49 -36.01
N GLU A 70 21.60 2.35 -35.90
CA GLU A 70 21.56 3.57 -36.73
C GLU A 70 21.62 4.81 -35.83
N GLU A 71 22.81 5.43 -35.85
CA GLU A 71 23.01 6.86 -35.65
C GLU A 71 22.22 7.64 -36.72
N ILE A 72 21.49 8.67 -36.32
CA ILE A 72 21.06 9.72 -37.24
C ILE A 72 21.51 11.07 -36.67
N GLU A 73 22.41 11.69 -37.44
CA GLU A 73 23.01 13.00 -37.22
C GLU A 73 21.99 14.15 -37.29
N ALA A 74 22.35 15.24 -36.63
CA ALA A 74 21.67 16.53 -36.67
C ALA A 74 21.74 17.19 -38.06
N PRO A 75 20.88 18.18 -38.30
CA PRO A 75 21.34 19.40 -38.95
C PRO A 75 21.03 20.67 -38.15
N GLU A 76 21.98 21.59 -38.23
CA GLU A 76 21.99 22.93 -37.66
C GLU A 76 21.01 23.89 -38.34
N ASP A 77 20.55 24.84 -37.51
CA ASP A 77 20.18 26.25 -37.74
C ASP A 77 19.63 26.71 -39.10
N THR A 78 18.48 27.40 -39.04
CA THR A 78 18.40 28.82 -39.44
C THR A 78 17.13 29.47 -38.89
N ALA A 79 17.29 30.68 -38.38
CA ALA A 79 16.24 31.59 -37.94
C ALA A 79 15.40 32.10 -39.13
N ASP A 80 14.10 32.34 -38.93
CA ASP A 80 13.56 33.67 -39.18
C ASP A 80 12.17 33.87 -38.52
N GLU A 81 11.96 35.11 -38.13
CA GLU A 81 10.72 35.70 -37.66
C GLU A 81 9.67 35.72 -38.79
N THR A 82 8.37 35.72 -38.46
CA THR A 82 7.41 36.75 -38.92
C THR A 82 5.93 36.33 -38.72
N GLU A 83 5.26 37.25 -38.03
CA GLU A 83 3.87 37.72 -38.14
C GLU A 83 2.94 37.07 -39.18
N VAL A 84 1.74 36.68 -38.72
CA VAL A 84 0.59 36.35 -39.58
C VAL A 84 -0.36 37.57 -39.63
N PRO A 85 -0.72 38.07 -40.82
CA PRO A 85 -1.45 39.32 -41.00
C PRO A 85 -2.98 39.14 -41.11
N ALA A 86 -3.61 40.31 -41.22
CA ALA A 86 -5.01 40.63 -41.12
C ALA A 86 -5.94 40.13 -42.26
N GLU A 87 -7.22 40.25 -41.92
CA GLU A 87 -8.47 40.20 -42.69
C GLU A 87 -8.39 40.48 -44.19
N GLU A 88 -9.21 39.76 -44.97
CA GLU A 88 -9.88 40.36 -46.12
C GLU A 88 -11.30 39.81 -46.34
N THR A 89 -12.16 40.76 -46.66
CA THR A 89 -13.61 40.77 -46.82
C THR A 89 -14.11 40.20 -48.15
N VAL A 90 -15.35 39.67 -48.17
CA VAL A 90 -16.15 39.57 -49.40
C VAL A 90 -17.58 40.06 -49.11
N GLU A 91 -17.98 41.14 -49.79
CA GLU A 91 -19.34 41.68 -49.84
C GLU A 91 -20.18 41.09 -51.00
N MET A 92 -21.50 41.14 -50.84
CA MET A 92 -22.51 41.68 -51.78
C MET A 92 -23.74 40.77 -52.00
N ARG A 93 -24.91 41.18 -51.50
CA ARG A 93 -26.04 41.67 -52.33
C ARG A 93 -27.20 42.15 -51.46
N GLY A 94 -27.67 43.37 -51.74
CA GLY A 94 -28.74 44.03 -51.01
C GLY A 94 -30.13 43.83 -51.62
N GLU A 95 -31.14 44.08 -50.79
CA GLU A 95 -32.48 44.51 -51.19
C GLU A 95 -32.98 45.61 -50.25
N THR A 96 -33.65 46.59 -50.85
CA THR A 96 -34.03 47.89 -50.32
C THR A 96 -35.35 47.88 -49.55
N GLY A 97 -35.45 48.63 -48.44
CA GLY A 97 -36.76 48.93 -47.83
C GLY A 97 -36.77 49.78 -46.55
N LYS A 98 -36.91 51.10 -46.70
CA LYS A 98 -37.50 52.12 -45.80
C LYS A 98 -37.03 52.25 -44.33
N LYS A 99 -36.45 53.44 -44.04
CA LYS A 99 -36.18 54.00 -42.71
C LYS A 99 -37.48 54.22 -41.89
N GLN A 100 -37.48 53.75 -40.65
CA GLN A 100 -38.17 54.38 -39.52
C GLN A 100 -37.20 54.47 -38.34
N SER A 101 -37.06 55.68 -37.77
CA SER A 101 -36.21 55.95 -36.62
C SER A 101 -36.91 55.58 -35.31
N ALA A 102 -36.26 54.84 -34.41
CA ALA A 102 -36.51 54.96 -32.97
C ALA A 102 -35.40 54.30 -32.11
N LYS A 103 -34.83 55.14 -31.24
CA LYS A 103 -34.22 54.91 -29.91
C LYS A 103 -32.93 54.07 -29.81
N SER A 104 -31.93 54.72 -29.22
CA SER A 104 -30.66 54.18 -28.74
C SER A 104 -30.87 53.00 -27.76
N GLY A 105 -30.52 51.79 -28.19
CA GLY A 105 -30.42 50.61 -27.33
C GLY A 105 -28.99 50.43 -26.82
N ALA A 106 -28.85 50.10 -25.54
CA ALA A 106 -27.59 49.85 -24.86
C ALA A 106 -26.67 48.86 -25.60
N ALA A 107 -25.35 49.06 -25.51
CA ALA A 107 -24.35 48.16 -26.07
C ALA A 107 -24.58 46.71 -25.60
N THR A 108 -24.87 45.81 -26.54
CA THR A 108 -25.05 44.37 -26.30
C THR A 108 -23.69 43.68 -26.22
N TYR A 109 -23.13 43.58 -25.01
CA TYR A 109 -22.00 42.68 -24.77
C TYR A 109 -22.47 41.22 -24.86
N ARG A 110 -21.93 40.46 -25.82
CA ARG A 110 -22.17 39.01 -25.88
C ARG A 110 -21.53 38.33 -24.68
N CYS A 111 -22.35 37.76 -23.82
CA CYS A 111 -21.90 37.02 -22.64
C CYS A 111 -21.36 35.63 -23.03
N THR A 112 -20.37 35.15 -22.29
CA THR A 112 -19.77 33.81 -22.47
C THR A 112 -20.05 32.90 -21.28
N PHE A 113 -20.13 31.60 -21.56
CA PHE A 113 -20.31 30.54 -20.58
C PHE A 113 -19.09 30.46 -19.65
N LYS A 114 -19.34 30.58 -18.35
CA LYS A 114 -18.29 30.41 -17.33
C LYS A 114 -18.28 28.96 -16.85
N ARG A 115 -17.11 28.29 -16.91
CA ARG A 115 -16.96 26.88 -16.47
C ARG A 115 -17.45 26.63 -15.04
N GLY A 116 -17.35 27.63 -14.16
CA GLY A 116 -17.89 27.54 -12.78
C GLY A 116 -19.40 27.31 -12.70
N TRP A 117 -20.17 27.62 -13.74
CA TRP A 117 -21.62 27.35 -13.77
C TRP A 117 -21.95 25.86 -13.79
N THR A 118 -21.05 25.00 -14.25
CA THR A 118 -21.24 23.54 -14.19
C THR A 118 -21.17 23.02 -12.74
N ALA A 119 -20.49 23.71 -11.83
CA ALA A 119 -20.51 23.36 -10.41
C ALA A 119 -21.84 23.76 -9.75
N GLU A 120 -22.44 24.87 -10.17
CA GLU A 120 -23.73 25.36 -9.67
C GLU A 120 -24.91 24.60 -10.29
N TRP A 121 -24.79 24.21 -11.57
CA TRP A 121 -25.78 23.44 -12.32
C TRP A 121 -25.11 22.28 -13.07
N PRO A 122 -24.96 21.12 -12.43
CA PRO A 122 -24.26 19.97 -13.02
C PRO A 122 -24.87 19.43 -14.32
N PHE A 123 -26.13 19.78 -14.60
CA PHE A 123 -26.80 19.39 -15.83
C PHE A 123 -26.48 20.27 -17.04
N ILE A 124 -25.67 21.34 -16.90
CA ILE A 124 -25.20 22.17 -18.02
C ILE A 124 -23.67 22.11 -18.22
N THR A 125 -23.25 22.11 -19.47
CA THR A 125 -21.85 22.15 -19.89
C THR A 125 -21.63 23.15 -21.02
N LEU A 126 -20.37 23.50 -21.31
CA LEU A 126 -20.03 24.34 -22.46
C LEU A 126 -20.62 23.73 -23.75
N GLY A 127 -21.27 24.56 -24.56
CA GLY A 127 -21.81 24.16 -25.87
C GLY A 127 -20.79 24.33 -26.99
N THR A 128 -21.28 24.33 -28.22
CA THR A 128 -20.49 24.36 -29.45
C THR A 128 -19.62 25.62 -29.54
N THR A 129 -20.05 26.72 -28.91
CA THR A 129 -19.23 27.92 -28.76
C THR A 129 -19.33 28.46 -27.33
N THR A 130 -18.44 29.40 -26.98
CA THR A 130 -18.45 30.08 -25.68
C THR A 130 -19.74 30.85 -25.40
N SER A 131 -20.57 31.12 -26.41
CA SER A 131 -21.86 31.79 -26.26
C SER A 131 -23.04 30.83 -26.00
N TYR A 132 -22.80 29.52 -26.00
CA TYR A 132 -23.83 28.49 -25.86
C TYR A 132 -23.46 27.50 -24.76
N TYR A 133 -24.48 26.85 -24.21
CA TYR A 133 -24.33 25.77 -23.25
C TYR A 133 -25.27 24.61 -23.60
N TRP A 134 -24.79 23.40 -23.38
CA TRP A 134 -25.58 22.20 -23.50
C TRP A 134 -26.37 21.97 -22.22
N CYS A 135 -27.67 21.65 -22.32
CA CYS A 135 -28.47 21.20 -21.19
C CYS A 135 -28.78 19.71 -21.34
N SER A 136 -28.29 18.89 -20.40
CA SER A 136 -28.51 17.44 -20.41
C SER A 136 -29.96 17.03 -20.05
N ILE A 137 -30.71 17.86 -19.32
CA ILE A 137 -32.15 17.67 -19.05
C ILE A 137 -32.96 17.87 -20.33
N CYS A 138 -32.71 18.98 -21.05
CA CYS A 138 -33.48 19.30 -22.24
C CYS A 138 -32.98 18.63 -23.52
N ARG A 139 -31.74 18.14 -23.52
CA ARG A 139 -31.01 17.54 -24.65
C ARG A 139 -30.89 18.46 -25.85
N HIS A 140 -30.61 19.74 -25.61
CA HIS A 140 -30.30 20.68 -26.66
C HIS A 140 -29.39 21.80 -26.15
N GLU A 141 -28.76 22.50 -27.09
CA GLU A 141 -28.02 23.72 -26.81
C GLU A 141 -28.94 24.91 -26.57
N ASN A 142 -28.48 25.78 -25.70
CA ASN A 142 -29.14 27.01 -25.32
C ASN A 142 -28.12 28.14 -25.39
N SER A 143 -28.56 29.32 -25.84
CA SER A 143 -27.68 30.49 -25.85
C SER A 143 -27.63 31.13 -24.47
N CYS A 144 -26.44 31.54 -24.05
CA CYS A 144 -26.22 32.43 -22.90
C CYS A 144 -25.66 33.79 -23.32
N SER A 145 -25.70 34.09 -24.62
CA SER A 145 -25.10 35.28 -25.22
C SER A 145 -25.76 36.60 -24.80
N HIS A 146 -27.01 36.57 -24.33
CA HIS A 146 -27.79 37.78 -24.04
C HIS A 146 -27.56 38.31 -22.62
N GLN A 147 -27.67 37.45 -21.62
CA GLN A 147 -27.59 37.82 -20.20
C GLN A 147 -26.85 36.76 -19.36
N GLY A 148 -26.06 35.89 -20.00
CA GLY A 148 -25.19 34.93 -19.32
C GLY A 148 -25.96 34.05 -18.33
N LYS A 149 -25.63 34.18 -17.04
CA LYS A 149 -26.24 33.43 -15.94
C LYS A 149 -27.77 33.58 -15.88
N ALA A 150 -28.30 34.75 -16.24
CA ALA A 150 -29.76 34.96 -16.22
C ALA A 150 -30.49 34.19 -17.34
N ASP A 151 -29.82 33.93 -18.48
CA ASP A 151 -30.40 33.09 -19.54
C ASP A 151 -30.47 31.63 -19.09
N VAL A 152 -29.47 31.15 -18.34
CA VAL A 152 -29.47 29.82 -17.73
C VAL A 152 -30.66 29.68 -16.77
N ILE A 153 -30.84 30.65 -15.86
CA ILE A 153 -31.96 30.67 -14.91
C ILE A 153 -33.31 30.72 -15.64
N ARG A 154 -33.40 31.50 -16.74
CA ARG A 154 -34.62 31.60 -17.55
C ARG A 154 -34.94 30.28 -18.25
N HIS A 155 -33.94 29.60 -18.77
CA HIS A 155 -34.07 28.28 -19.36
C HIS A 155 -34.58 27.26 -18.34
N MET A 156 -34.02 27.24 -17.12
CA MET A 156 -34.47 26.36 -16.04
C MET A 156 -35.95 26.56 -15.70
N LYS A 157 -36.41 27.81 -15.72
CA LYS A 157 -37.81 28.18 -15.48
C LYS A 157 -38.73 27.96 -16.69
N SER A 158 -38.20 27.52 -17.82
CA SER A 158 -39.02 27.31 -19.02
C SER A 158 -39.94 26.09 -18.84
N LYS A 159 -41.16 26.14 -19.38
CA LYS A 159 -42.12 25.03 -19.29
C LYS A 159 -41.55 23.73 -19.87
N GLY A 160 -40.74 23.80 -20.92
CA GLY A 160 -40.11 22.63 -21.53
C GLY A 160 -39.00 22.01 -20.68
N HIS A 161 -38.25 22.83 -19.93
CA HIS A 161 -37.27 22.35 -18.96
C HIS A 161 -37.98 21.73 -17.76
N LEU A 162 -38.89 22.47 -17.13
CA LEU A 162 -39.64 22.02 -15.94
C LEU A 162 -40.44 20.73 -16.20
N ALA A 163 -41.05 20.56 -17.38
CA ALA A 163 -41.74 19.33 -17.72
C ALA A 163 -40.79 18.13 -17.86
N LYS A 164 -39.61 18.32 -18.48
CA LYS A 164 -38.59 17.27 -18.61
C LYS A 164 -37.93 16.97 -17.26
N GLU A 165 -37.68 17.99 -16.46
CA GLU A 165 -37.17 17.89 -15.09
C GLU A 165 -38.16 17.15 -14.18
N GLN A 166 -39.45 17.51 -14.20
CA GLN A 166 -40.50 16.77 -13.50
C GLN A 166 -40.66 15.33 -14.00
N THR A 167 -40.48 15.07 -15.29
CA THR A 167 -40.47 13.70 -15.82
C THR A 167 -39.26 12.90 -15.31
N ILE A 168 -38.10 13.56 -15.14
CA ILE A 168 -36.90 12.98 -14.53
C ILE A 168 -37.11 12.71 -13.04
N GLU A 169 -37.71 13.64 -12.29
CA GLU A 169 -38.08 13.45 -10.89
C GLU A 169 -39.12 12.34 -10.71
N GLN A 170 -40.12 12.25 -11.60
CA GLN A 170 -41.15 11.19 -11.61
C GLN A 170 -40.61 9.83 -12.07
N SER A 171 -39.46 9.78 -12.77
CA SER A 171 -38.79 8.53 -13.12
C SER A 171 -37.99 7.90 -11.96
N VAL A 172 -37.95 8.58 -10.81
CA VAL A 172 -37.60 8.03 -9.50
C VAL A 172 -38.89 7.67 -8.74
N GLY A 173 -39.75 6.86 -9.36
CA GLY A 173 -40.89 6.28 -8.66
C GLY A 173 -40.42 5.46 -7.46
N ASP A 174 -41.20 5.46 -6.37
CA ASP A 174 -40.92 4.59 -5.22
C ASP A 174 -40.70 3.16 -5.71
N MET A 175 -39.52 2.61 -5.40
CA MET A 175 -39.16 1.26 -5.80
C MET A 175 -40.17 0.28 -5.20
N THR A 176 -40.69 -0.63 -6.02
CA THR A 176 -41.47 -1.73 -5.46
C THR A 176 -40.60 -2.54 -4.50
N ALA A 177 -41.22 -3.29 -3.59
CA ALA A 177 -40.49 -4.17 -2.69
C ALA A 177 -39.60 -5.17 -3.46
N GLN A 178 -40.06 -5.63 -4.62
CA GLN A 178 -39.30 -6.54 -5.48
C GLN A 178 -38.12 -5.83 -6.16
N ASP A 179 -38.31 -4.60 -6.66
CA ASP A 179 -37.21 -3.82 -7.24
C ASP A 179 -36.12 -3.53 -6.21
N THR A 180 -36.50 -3.29 -4.96
CA THR A 180 -35.57 -3.08 -3.85
C THR A 180 -34.73 -4.31 -3.59
N LYS A 181 -35.35 -5.50 -3.54
CA LYS A 181 -34.63 -6.78 -3.39
C LYS A 181 -33.68 -7.05 -4.56
N THR A 182 -34.12 -6.82 -5.80
CA THR A 182 -33.29 -6.99 -6.99
C THR A 182 -32.12 -6.01 -6.98
N ARG A 183 -32.35 -4.74 -6.68
CA ARG A 183 -31.28 -3.74 -6.66
C ARG A 183 -30.27 -4.00 -5.56
N ARG A 184 -30.74 -4.39 -4.36
CA ARG A 184 -29.88 -4.86 -3.28
C ARG A 184 -28.96 -5.99 -3.75
N ALA A 185 -29.50 -6.99 -4.46
CA ALA A 185 -28.69 -8.08 -4.99
C ALA A 185 -27.61 -7.58 -5.98
N GLU A 186 -27.96 -6.67 -6.89
CA GLU A 186 -27.00 -6.06 -7.83
C GLU A 186 -25.88 -5.30 -7.13
N VAL A 187 -26.21 -4.52 -6.09
CA VAL A 187 -25.21 -3.81 -5.27
C VAL A 187 -24.30 -4.80 -4.55
N LYS A 188 -24.85 -5.84 -3.92
CA LYS A 188 -24.05 -6.84 -3.21
C LYS A 188 -23.11 -7.61 -4.14
N VAL A 189 -23.59 -8.02 -5.32
CA VAL A 189 -22.73 -8.67 -6.33
C VAL A 189 -21.63 -7.72 -6.80
N ALA A 190 -21.97 -6.45 -7.09
CA ALA A 190 -20.97 -5.45 -7.51
C ALA A 190 -19.85 -5.27 -6.47
N VAL A 191 -20.21 -5.15 -5.18
CA VAL A 191 -19.24 -5.06 -4.08
C VAL A 191 -18.39 -6.31 -3.99
N SER A 192 -18.98 -7.50 -4.00
CA SER A 192 -18.22 -8.77 -3.96
C SER A 192 -17.24 -8.89 -5.13
N MET A 193 -17.58 -8.41 -6.32
CA MET A 193 -16.64 -8.39 -7.44
C MET A 193 -15.42 -7.50 -7.19
N VAL A 194 -15.62 -6.34 -6.55
CA VAL A 194 -14.53 -5.42 -6.21
C VAL A 194 -13.63 -6.03 -5.13
N GLU A 195 -14.22 -6.52 -4.04
CA GLU A 195 -13.50 -7.11 -2.92
C GLU A 195 -12.61 -8.28 -3.38
N HIS A 196 -13.10 -9.12 -4.28
CA HIS A 196 -12.38 -10.31 -4.76
C HIS A 196 -11.62 -10.11 -6.08
N ASN A 197 -11.36 -8.87 -6.51
CA ASN A 197 -10.61 -8.55 -7.73
C ASN A 197 -11.20 -9.18 -9.02
N VAL A 198 -12.52 -9.42 -9.08
CA VAL A 198 -13.19 -10.09 -10.22
C VAL A 198 -13.40 -9.14 -11.39
N PRO A 199 -12.82 -9.36 -12.58
CA PRO A 199 -13.00 -8.47 -13.74
C PRO A 199 -14.47 -8.14 -14.03
N PHE A 200 -14.79 -6.85 -14.22
CA PHE A 200 -16.17 -6.42 -14.45
C PHE A 200 -16.79 -7.00 -15.72
N ALA A 201 -15.97 -7.41 -16.70
CA ALA A 201 -16.43 -8.15 -17.87
C ALA A 201 -17.19 -9.44 -17.50
N VAL A 202 -16.85 -10.08 -16.37
CA VAL A 202 -17.55 -11.27 -15.88
C VAL A 202 -19.01 -10.98 -15.52
N ALA A 203 -19.35 -9.74 -15.14
CA ALA A 203 -20.72 -9.36 -14.79
C ALA A 203 -21.72 -9.57 -15.93
N ASP A 204 -21.28 -9.55 -17.19
CA ASP A 204 -22.14 -9.77 -18.35
C ASP A 204 -22.79 -11.17 -18.34
N HIS A 205 -22.14 -12.13 -17.69
CA HIS A 205 -22.62 -13.51 -17.59
C HIS A 205 -23.51 -13.74 -16.37
N PHE A 206 -23.49 -12.86 -15.35
CA PHE A 206 -24.28 -13.09 -14.13
C PHE A 206 -25.78 -12.98 -14.35
N SER A 207 -26.24 -12.09 -15.23
CA SER A 207 -27.67 -11.96 -15.50
C SER A 207 -28.29 -13.23 -16.09
N PRO A 208 -27.75 -13.87 -17.15
CA PRO A 208 -28.27 -15.16 -17.61
C PRO A 208 -27.99 -16.32 -16.63
N LEU A 209 -26.82 -16.35 -15.99
CA LEU A 209 -26.45 -17.42 -15.06
C LEU A 209 -27.39 -17.50 -13.85
N LEU A 210 -27.64 -16.37 -13.17
CA LEU A 210 -28.50 -16.35 -11.99
C LEU A 210 -29.93 -16.76 -12.32
N LYS A 211 -30.42 -16.44 -13.52
CA LYS A 211 -31.76 -16.86 -13.98
C LYS A 211 -31.86 -18.36 -14.17
N GLU A 212 -30.81 -18.97 -14.71
CA GLU A 212 -30.76 -20.41 -14.95
C GLU A 212 -30.59 -21.20 -13.65
N CYS A 213 -29.73 -20.73 -12.74
CA CYS A 213 -29.50 -21.38 -11.45
C CYS A 213 -30.68 -21.24 -10.48
N PHE A 214 -31.43 -20.14 -10.54
CA PHE A 214 -32.49 -19.81 -9.57
C PHE A 214 -33.81 -19.48 -10.28
N LYS A 215 -34.39 -20.48 -10.96
CA LYS A 215 -35.62 -20.36 -11.75
C LYS A 215 -36.84 -19.93 -10.93
N ASP A 216 -36.86 -20.29 -9.65
CA ASP A 216 -37.91 -20.03 -8.68
C ASP A 216 -37.80 -18.65 -8.00
N SER A 217 -36.68 -17.93 -8.16
CA SER A 217 -36.42 -16.66 -7.46
C SER A 217 -36.81 -15.44 -8.30
N PRO A 218 -37.85 -14.66 -7.92
CA PRO A 218 -38.23 -13.44 -8.64
C PRO A 218 -37.08 -12.42 -8.70
N THR A 219 -36.25 -12.39 -7.66
CA THR A 219 -35.07 -11.52 -7.58
C THR A 219 -34.03 -11.89 -8.63
N ALA A 220 -33.76 -13.18 -8.82
CA ALA A 220 -32.83 -13.67 -9.84
C ALA A 220 -33.38 -13.45 -11.25
N GLN A 221 -34.68 -13.69 -11.45
CA GLN A 221 -35.35 -13.43 -12.74
C GLN A 221 -35.32 -11.95 -13.13
N ASN A 222 -35.38 -11.05 -12.16
CA ASN A 222 -35.32 -9.61 -12.38
C ASN A 222 -33.89 -9.04 -12.39
N TYR A 223 -32.88 -9.81 -11.99
CA TYR A 223 -31.48 -9.35 -11.96
C TYR A 223 -31.01 -8.96 -13.36
N LYS A 224 -30.56 -7.70 -13.51
CA LYS A 224 -30.10 -7.15 -14.79
C LYS A 224 -28.90 -6.23 -14.53
N CYS A 225 -27.73 -6.81 -14.35
CA CYS A 225 -26.51 -6.06 -14.04
C CYS A 225 -25.29 -6.62 -14.77
N ALA A 226 -25.04 -6.07 -15.96
CA ALA A 226 -23.85 -6.28 -16.78
C ALA A 226 -22.73 -5.29 -16.42
N ARG A 227 -21.55 -5.42 -17.04
CA ARG A 227 -20.31 -4.67 -16.68
C ARG A 227 -20.53 -3.18 -16.45
N THR A 228 -21.28 -2.54 -17.34
CA THR A 228 -21.48 -1.09 -17.33
C THR A 228 -22.34 -0.65 -16.16
N LYS A 229 -23.43 -1.39 -15.90
CA LYS A 229 -24.31 -1.11 -14.77
C LYS A 229 -23.57 -1.35 -13.45
N THR A 230 -22.82 -2.44 -13.36
CA THR A 230 -21.96 -2.75 -12.21
C THR A 230 -21.00 -1.60 -11.93
N LEU A 231 -20.31 -1.10 -12.96
CA LEU A 231 -19.38 0.01 -12.81
C LEU A 231 -20.08 1.31 -12.37
N CYS A 232 -21.25 1.62 -12.92
CA CYS A 232 -22.05 2.76 -12.47
C CYS A 232 -22.45 2.66 -11.00
N ILE A 233 -22.89 1.47 -10.56
CA ILE A 233 -23.23 1.22 -9.15
C ILE A 233 -22.02 1.49 -8.26
N ILE A 234 -20.84 0.99 -8.63
CA ILE A 234 -19.61 1.20 -7.86
C ILE A 234 -19.22 2.68 -7.83
N ASN A 235 -19.12 3.33 -8.99
CA ASN A 235 -18.60 4.69 -9.10
C ASN A 235 -19.54 5.76 -8.52
N GLU A 236 -20.85 5.59 -8.67
CA GLU A 236 -21.83 6.66 -8.41
C GLU A 236 -22.72 6.40 -7.18
N ALA A 237 -22.67 5.20 -6.59
CA ALA A 237 -23.47 4.87 -5.39
C ALA A 237 -22.63 4.31 -4.24
N VAL A 238 -21.84 3.26 -4.48
CA VAL A 238 -21.11 2.57 -3.41
C VAL A 238 -19.87 3.36 -2.96
N ALA A 239 -18.98 3.70 -3.89
CA ALA A 239 -17.76 4.45 -3.54
C ALA A 239 -18.07 5.83 -2.92
N PRO A 240 -19.03 6.63 -3.44
CA PRO A 240 -19.43 7.88 -2.81
C PRO A 240 -19.96 7.71 -1.39
N HIS A 241 -20.67 6.60 -1.09
CA HIS A 241 -21.14 6.32 0.26
C HIS A 241 -19.97 6.11 1.24
N PHE A 242 -19.04 5.21 0.93
CA PHE A 242 -17.89 4.97 1.80
C PHE A 242 -16.96 6.18 1.91
N ARG A 243 -16.77 6.93 0.82
CA ARG A 243 -16.02 8.19 0.86
C ARG A 243 -16.70 9.22 1.76
N LYS A 244 -18.03 9.35 1.68
CA LYS A 244 -18.79 10.27 2.52
C LYS A 244 -18.66 9.91 4.00
N GLU A 245 -18.72 8.62 4.35
CA GLU A 245 -18.49 8.16 5.73
C GLU A 245 -17.11 8.60 6.24
N LEU A 246 -16.06 8.33 5.47
CA LEU A 246 -14.70 8.77 5.82
C LEU A 246 -14.60 10.30 5.98
N VAL A 247 -15.12 11.05 5.01
CA VAL A 247 -15.09 12.53 5.03
C VAL A 247 -15.82 13.07 6.26
N MET A 248 -16.96 12.49 6.65
CA MET A 248 -17.69 12.91 7.84
C MET A 248 -16.86 12.71 9.11
N GLU A 249 -16.15 11.58 9.23
CA GLU A 249 -15.25 11.33 10.36
C GLU A 249 -14.07 12.33 10.37
N MET A 250 -13.41 12.56 9.24
CA MET A 250 -12.27 13.49 9.14
C MET A 250 -12.62 14.95 9.45
N ARG A 251 -13.88 15.36 9.22
CA ARG A 251 -14.35 16.73 9.51
C ARG A 251 -14.43 17.06 11.00
N THR A 252 -14.53 16.04 11.85
CA THR A 252 -14.74 16.24 13.30
C THR A 252 -13.74 15.54 14.18
N ASN A 253 -13.00 14.56 13.65
CA ASN A 253 -12.11 13.71 14.43
C ASN A 253 -10.65 13.79 13.95
N PRO A 254 -9.67 13.52 14.83
CA PRO A 254 -8.26 13.47 14.46
C PRO A 254 -8.00 12.40 13.39
N PHE A 255 -7.12 12.70 12.44
CA PHE A 255 -6.71 11.77 11.41
C PHE A 255 -5.24 11.94 11.00
N THR A 256 -4.67 10.88 10.43
CA THR A 256 -3.33 10.91 9.83
C THR A 256 -3.46 10.75 8.32
N LEU A 257 -2.81 11.63 7.55
CA LEU A 257 -2.65 11.46 6.11
C LEU A 257 -1.45 10.57 5.83
N ILE A 258 -1.57 9.72 4.81
CA ILE A 258 -0.52 8.82 4.36
C ILE A 258 -0.46 8.88 2.84
N THR A 259 0.71 9.20 2.31
CA THR A 259 0.93 9.24 0.86
C THR A 259 2.30 8.71 0.46
N ASP A 260 2.35 8.12 -0.72
CA ASP A 260 3.56 7.68 -1.39
C ASP A 260 3.32 7.79 -2.90
N GLY A 261 4.38 8.02 -3.67
CA GLY A 261 4.29 8.33 -5.10
C GLY A 261 4.81 7.19 -5.97
N SER A 262 4.09 6.85 -7.04
CA SER A 262 4.56 5.86 -8.03
C SER A 262 4.75 6.47 -9.40
N ASN A 263 5.87 6.13 -10.04
CA ASN A 263 6.22 6.59 -11.39
C ASN A 263 5.71 5.66 -12.51
N ASP A 264 4.97 4.57 -12.18
CA ASP A 264 4.63 3.48 -13.13
C ASP A 264 3.22 3.60 -13.75
N THR A 265 2.82 4.82 -14.12
CA THR A 265 1.46 5.11 -14.62
C THR A 265 1.41 5.79 -15.99
N GLY A 266 2.52 5.79 -16.74
CA GLY A 266 2.60 6.39 -18.07
C GLY A 266 2.86 7.90 -17.98
N ARG A 267 1.92 8.74 -18.44
CA ARG A 267 2.06 10.21 -18.48
C ARG A 267 1.63 10.93 -17.20
N GLU A 268 0.92 10.23 -16.32
CA GLU A 268 0.48 10.74 -15.02
C GLU A 268 1.24 10.02 -13.92
N LYS A 269 1.49 10.69 -12.81
CA LYS A 269 2.04 10.12 -11.57
C LYS A 269 0.92 10.00 -10.55
N MET A 270 0.76 8.82 -9.97
CA MET A 270 -0.21 8.59 -8.89
C MET A 270 0.43 8.85 -7.53
N ASN A 271 -0.27 9.61 -6.68
CA ASN A 271 0.11 9.83 -5.29
C ASN A 271 -1.08 9.48 -4.39
N PRO A 272 -1.44 8.18 -4.25
CA PRO A 272 -2.59 7.78 -3.45
C PRO A 272 -2.57 8.45 -2.08
N LEU A 273 -3.66 9.14 -1.75
CA LEU A 273 -3.85 9.78 -0.46
C LEU A 273 -4.79 8.91 0.35
N THR A 274 -4.25 8.38 1.44
CA THR A 274 -4.97 7.49 2.35
C THR A 274 -4.93 8.04 3.76
N VAL A 275 -5.80 7.52 4.62
CA VAL A 275 -6.09 8.13 5.92
C VAL A 275 -6.17 7.05 6.99
N ARG A 276 -5.49 7.26 8.12
CA ARG A 276 -5.79 6.52 9.37
C ARG A 276 -6.78 7.34 10.20
N VAL A 277 -7.88 6.72 10.58
CA VAL A 277 -8.90 7.28 11.49
C VAL A 277 -9.28 6.25 12.54
N TYR A 278 -9.67 6.72 13.73
CA TYR A 278 -10.22 5.84 14.76
C TYR A 278 -11.71 5.62 14.50
N ASP A 279 -12.09 4.44 14.05
CA ASP A 279 -13.48 4.07 13.85
C ASP A 279 -14.12 3.69 15.20
N ARG A 280 -14.98 4.59 15.66
CA ARG A 280 -15.78 4.47 16.89
C ARG A 280 -16.75 3.27 16.89
N TYR A 281 -17.21 2.78 15.73
CA TYR A 281 -18.12 1.63 15.69
C TYR A 281 -17.40 0.31 15.91
N THR A 282 -16.20 0.19 15.35
CA THR A 282 -15.36 -1.01 15.50
C THR A 282 -14.37 -0.89 16.66
N SER A 283 -14.21 0.30 17.26
CA SER A 283 -13.21 0.63 18.29
C SER A 283 -11.78 0.34 17.85
N LYS A 284 -11.49 0.60 16.58
CA LYS A 284 -10.21 0.29 15.94
C LYS A 284 -9.71 1.42 15.06
N VAL A 285 -8.41 1.46 14.83
CA VAL A 285 -7.84 2.32 13.81
C VAL A 285 -8.01 1.65 12.46
N VAL A 286 -8.62 2.36 11.52
CA VAL A 286 -8.85 1.88 10.16
C VAL A 286 -8.07 2.74 9.18
N HIS A 287 -7.53 2.07 8.16
CA HIS A 287 -6.83 2.71 7.04
C HIS A 287 -7.75 2.72 5.82
N ARG A 288 -8.06 3.92 5.30
CA ARG A 288 -9.07 4.13 4.26
C ARG A 288 -8.49 4.96 3.11
N PHE A 289 -8.99 4.73 1.90
CA PHE A 289 -8.63 5.52 0.72
C PHE A 289 -9.45 6.82 0.64
N LEU A 290 -8.80 7.95 0.40
CA LEU A 290 -9.48 9.24 0.21
C LEU A 290 -9.51 9.62 -1.28
N ASP A 291 -8.34 9.76 -1.89
CA ASP A 291 -8.18 10.29 -3.24
C ASP A 291 -6.91 9.72 -3.92
N MET A 292 -6.87 9.72 -5.26
CA MET A 292 -5.72 9.24 -6.02
C MET A 292 -4.65 10.33 -6.21
N CYS A 293 -5.05 11.60 -6.07
CA CYS A 293 -4.21 12.79 -6.26
C CYS A 293 -3.26 12.67 -7.47
N PRO A 294 -3.79 12.45 -8.70
CA PRO A 294 -2.96 12.34 -9.89
C PRO A 294 -2.29 13.67 -10.20
N THR A 295 -1.04 13.58 -10.63
CA THR A 295 -0.20 14.72 -11.02
C THR A 295 0.38 14.48 -12.41
N SER A 296 0.46 15.52 -13.22
CA SER A 296 0.86 15.40 -14.64
C SER A 296 1.74 16.58 -15.05
N GLY A 297 2.50 16.42 -16.12
CA GLY A 297 3.42 17.45 -16.62
C GLY A 297 4.82 17.41 -15.98
N PRO A 298 5.72 18.33 -16.38
CA PRO A 298 7.15 18.26 -16.04
C PRO A 298 7.46 18.48 -14.55
N SER A 299 6.57 19.13 -13.80
CA SER A 299 6.70 19.39 -12.36
C SER A 299 5.87 18.46 -11.47
N CYS A 300 5.29 17.39 -12.03
CA CYS A 300 4.36 16.50 -11.33
C CYS A 300 4.94 15.85 -10.06
N GLY A 301 6.26 15.69 -10.01
CA GLY A 301 6.96 15.09 -8.88
C GLY A 301 7.42 16.07 -7.80
N THR A 302 7.07 17.36 -7.87
CA THR A 302 7.53 18.37 -6.90
C THR A 302 6.65 18.40 -5.64
N GLY A 303 7.25 18.77 -4.50
CA GLY A 303 6.55 18.79 -3.22
C GLY A 303 5.38 19.77 -3.20
N GLU A 304 5.50 20.90 -3.90
CA GLU A 304 4.44 21.90 -4.08
C GLU A 304 3.24 21.35 -4.84
N VAL A 305 3.46 20.70 -5.99
CA VAL A 305 2.37 20.14 -6.81
C VAL A 305 1.66 19.00 -6.08
N ILE A 306 2.41 18.15 -5.37
CA ILE A 306 1.81 17.07 -4.58
C ILE A 306 1.00 17.65 -3.43
N TYR A 307 1.55 18.63 -2.68
CA TYR A 307 0.83 19.32 -1.62
C TYR A 307 -0.47 19.96 -2.12
N GLN A 308 -0.41 20.68 -3.25
CA GLN A 308 -1.59 21.32 -3.83
C GLN A 308 -2.68 20.29 -4.14
N LYS A 309 -2.33 19.10 -4.65
CA LYS A 309 -3.32 18.04 -4.89
C LYS A 309 -3.91 17.44 -3.62
N MET A 310 -3.13 17.35 -2.55
CA MET A 310 -3.64 16.95 -1.24
C MET A 310 -4.62 18.01 -0.71
N ASP A 311 -4.24 19.28 -0.76
CA ASP A 311 -5.06 20.39 -0.30
C ASP A 311 -6.36 20.51 -1.10
N GLU A 312 -6.31 20.40 -2.44
CA GLU A 312 -7.50 20.34 -3.31
C GLU A 312 -8.46 19.21 -2.88
N ALA A 313 -7.94 18.03 -2.53
CA ALA A 313 -8.75 16.90 -2.07
C ALA A 313 -9.42 17.19 -0.71
N LEU A 314 -8.71 17.83 0.22
CA LEU A 314 -9.27 18.23 1.52
C LEU A 314 -10.32 19.34 1.36
N GLN A 315 -10.01 20.39 0.59
CA GLN A 315 -10.91 21.52 0.33
C GLN A 315 -12.20 21.08 -0.38
N LYS A 316 -12.10 20.26 -1.43
CA LYS A 316 -13.25 19.68 -2.15
C LYS A 316 -14.22 18.97 -1.21
N ASN A 317 -13.68 18.36 -0.15
CA ASN A 317 -14.45 17.62 0.85
C ASN A 317 -14.71 18.42 2.13
N ALA A 318 -14.35 19.71 2.18
CA ALA A 318 -14.45 20.57 3.37
C ALA A 318 -13.85 19.94 4.63
N ILE A 319 -12.71 19.26 4.49
CA ILE A 319 -11.97 18.65 5.60
C ILE A 319 -11.00 19.70 6.18
N PRO A 320 -11.08 20.04 7.47
CA PRO A 320 -10.17 20.99 8.08
C PRO A 320 -8.78 20.39 8.32
N TRP A 321 -7.73 21.09 7.87
CA TRP A 321 -6.34 20.71 8.18
C TRP A 321 -6.03 20.65 9.68
N ARG A 322 -6.69 21.46 10.51
CA ARG A 322 -6.53 21.43 11.98
C ARG A 322 -6.83 20.07 12.62
N ASN A 323 -7.59 19.21 11.93
CA ASN A 323 -7.91 17.86 12.40
C ASN A 323 -6.86 16.83 11.93
N CYS A 324 -5.98 17.19 11.00
CA CYS A 324 -4.85 16.37 10.62
C CYS A 324 -3.81 16.43 11.75
N VAL A 325 -3.50 15.29 12.39
CA VAL A 325 -2.52 15.23 13.48
C VAL A 325 -1.15 14.76 13.01
N SER A 326 -1.10 14.07 11.86
CA SER A 326 0.15 13.58 11.29
C SER A 326 0.10 13.40 9.78
N LEU A 327 1.26 13.50 9.15
CA LEU A 327 1.50 13.06 7.77
C LEU A 327 2.59 11.98 7.78
N SER A 328 2.30 10.82 7.17
CA SER A 328 3.27 9.78 6.88
C SER A 328 3.67 9.78 5.41
N VAL A 329 4.97 9.81 5.14
CA VAL A 329 5.57 9.81 3.80
C VAL A 329 6.87 9.00 3.77
N ASP A 330 7.37 8.71 2.56
CA ASP A 330 8.73 8.19 2.41
C ASP A 330 9.80 9.25 2.82
N ASN A 331 11.06 8.83 2.93
CA ASN A 331 12.15 9.73 3.31
C ASN A 331 12.79 10.48 2.12
N ALA A 332 12.13 10.55 0.96
CA ALA A 332 12.68 11.25 -0.20
C ALA A 332 12.80 12.76 0.09
N PRO A 333 13.79 13.45 -0.48
CA PRO A 333 13.95 14.89 -0.29
C PRO A 333 12.71 15.72 -0.65
N VAL A 334 11.94 15.27 -1.65
CA VAL A 334 10.71 15.95 -2.05
C VAL A 334 9.59 15.86 -1.00
N ASN A 335 9.63 14.82 -0.18
CA ASN A 335 8.64 14.60 0.86
C ASN A 335 9.11 15.22 2.18
N THR A 336 10.37 15.02 2.58
CA THR A 336 10.89 15.35 3.93
C THR A 336 12.03 16.37 3.96
N GLY A 337 12.45 16.90 2.81
CA GLY A 337 13.54 17.87 2.73
C GLY A 337 13.26 19.18 3.48
N ALA A 338 14.30 19.88 3.90
CA ALA A 338 14.16 21.11 4.69
C ALA A 338 13.55 22.30 3.90
N ARG A 339 13.54 22.23 2.57
CA ARG A 339 13.04 23.30 1.69
C ARG A 339 12.22 22.69 0.56
N ASN A 340 11.12 23.34 0.20
CA ASN A 340 10.26 23.01 -0.95
C ASN A 340 9.78 21.53 -0.97
N SER A 341 9.69 20.92 0.21
CA SER A 341 9.12 19.59 0.40
C SER A 341 7.70 19.69 0.93
N ILE A 342 6.93 18.62 0.77
CA ILE A 342 5.58 18.50 1.36
C ILE A 342 5.61 18.82 2.85
N SER A 343 6.59 18.25 3.57
CA SER A 343 6.76 18.47 5.02
C SER A 343 7.01 19.94 5.35
N SER A 344 7.92 20.60 4.63
CA SER A 344 8.28 21.99 4.89
C SER A 344 7.12 22.95 4.61
N ILE A 345 6.28 22.64 3.62
CA ILE A 345 5.10 23.43 3.27
C ILE A 345 4.03 23.25 4.36
N ILE A 346 3.70 22.00 4.70
CA ILE A 346 2.69 21.70 5.73
C ILE A 346 3.10 22.28 7.08
N LEU A 347 4.34 22.12 7.53
CA LEU A 347 4.76 22.65 8.84
C LEU A 347 4.76 24.18 8.91
N LYS A 348 4.86 24.87 7.76
CA LYS A 348 4.74 26.33 7.69
C LYS A 348 3.29 26.79 7.90
N GLU A 349 2.32 26.02 7.43
CA GLU A 349 0.89 26.35 7.51
C GLU A 349 0.21 25.71 8.75
N HIS A 350 0.72 24.58 9.21
CA HIS A 350 0.15 23.69 10.22
C HIS A 350 1.26 23.08 11.12
N GLY A 351 1.87 23.92 11.96
CA GLY A 351 3.06 23.56 12.75
C GLY A 351 2.85 22.48 13.83
N SER A 352 1.62 22.14 14.21
CA SER A 352 1.33 21.08 15.18
C SER A 352 1.43 19.67 14.58
N ILE A 353 1.27 19.54 13.26
CA ILE A 353 1.24 18.27 12.54
C ILE A 353 2.57 17.53 12.73
N TYR A 354 2.47 16.26 13.09
CA TYR A 354 3.63 15.40 13.18
C TYR A 354 3.98 14.79 11.81
N ILE A 355 5.15 15.14 11.28
CA ILE A 355 5.66 14.54 10.05
C ILE A 355 6.46 13.28 10.40
N HIS A 356 6.00 12.13 9.90
CA HIS A 356 6.63 10.84 10.09
C HIS A 356 7.22 10.35 8.76
N GLY A 357 8.55 10.18 8.71
CA GLY A 357 9.20 9.48 7.58
C GLY A 357 8.90 7.98 7.60
N CYS A 358 9.57 7.17 6.79
CA CYS A 358 9.40 5.72 6.79
C CYS A 358 10.58 5.00 7.48
N PRO A 359 10.43 4.54 8.75
CA PRO A 359 11.41 3.70 9.42
C PRO A 359 11.73 2.42 8.65
N CYS A 360 10.79 1.82 7.89
CA CYS A 360 11.08 0.65 7.06
C CYS A 360 12.19 0.94 6.03
N HIS A 361 12.10 2.09 5.35
CA HIS A 361 13.14 2.56 4.44
C HIS A 361 14.46 2.85 5.16
N VAL A 362 14.40 3.40 6.37
CA VAL A 362 15.60 3.62 7.20
C VAL A 362 16.27 2.29 7.54
N ILE A 363 15.53 1.26 7.96
CA ILE A 363 16.06 -0.06 8.29
C ILE A 363 16.61 -0.78 7.08
N HIS A 364 15.90 -0.72 5.95
CA HIS A 364 16.41 -1.20 4.66
C HIS A 364 17.76 -0.55 4.32
N ASN A 365 17.84 0.79 4.37
CA ASN A 365 19.06 1.51 4.06
C ASN A 365 20.17 1.25 5.10
N THR A 366 19.81 1.03 6.36
CA THR A 366 20.76 0.63 7.40
C THR A 366 21.46 -0.68 7.01
N ALA A 367 20.68 -1.68 6.59
CA ALA A 367 21.20 -2.97 6.18
C ALA A 367 22.04 -2.87 4.89
N LYS A 368 21.60 -2.07 3.92
CA LYS A 368 22.37 -1.78 2.71
C LYS A 368 23.72 -1.13 3.01
N GLN A 369 23.74 -0.09 3.85
CA GLN A 369 24.98 0.57 4.26
C GLN A 369 25.89 -0.36 5.05
N ALA A 370 25.32 -1.20 5.92
CA ALA A 370 26.08 -2.24 6.62
C ALA A 370 26.73 -3.23 5.63
N GLY A 371 25.98 -3.67 4.61
CA GLY A 371 26.49 -4.51 3.53
C GLY A 371 27.66 -3.87 2.78
N LEU A 372 27.57 -2.58 2.45
CA LEU A 372 28.68 -1.83 1.85
C LEU A 372 29.93 -1.82 2.74
N GLY A 373 29.77 -1.63 4.05
CA GLY A 373 30.89 -1.69 5.00
C GLY A 373 31.56 -3.07 5.05
N PHE A 374 30.79 -4.15 4.88
CA PHE A 374 31.32 -5.51 4.76
C PHE A 374 32.08 -5.72 3.44
N LEU A 375 31.46 -5.29 2.33
CA LEU A 375 32.00 -5.35 0.97
C LEU A 375 33.34 -4.63 0.85
N GLU A 376 33.45 -3.41 1.39
CA GLU A 376 34.68 -2.60 1.38
C GLU A 376 35.88 -3.36 2.00
N VAL A 377 35.64 -4.24 2.97
CA VAL A 377 36.70 -4.99 3.66
C VAL A 377 37.00 -6.31 2.97
N CYS A 378 36.00 -7.16 2.70
CA CYS A 378 36.23 -8.53 2.22
C CYS A 378 35.99 -8.73 0.72
N GLY A 379 35.45 -7.75 0.01
CA GLY A 379 35.16 -7.83 -1.43
C GLY A 379 33.98 -8.74 -1.78
N PHE A 380 33.09 -9.02 -0.83
CA PHE A 380 31.92 -9.90 -1.06
C PHE A 380 30.62 -9.13 -0.85
N ASP A 381 29.73 -9.19 -1.85
CA ASP A 381 28.36 -8.69 -1.74
C ASP A 381 27.36 -9.87 -1.82
N PRO A 382 26.61 -10.16 -0.73
CA PRO A 382 25.57 -11.19 -0.77
C PRO A 382 24.41 -10.85 -1.72
N GLU A 383 24.16 -9.57 -2.01
CA GLU A 383 23.11 -9.15 -2.93
C GLU A 383 23.43 -9.63 -4.35
N ASP A 384 24.64 -9.35 -4.84
CA ASP A 384 25.12 -9.79 -6.15
C ASP A 384 25.04 -11.30 -6.31
N LEU A 385 25.51 -12.05 -5.30
CA LEU A 385 25.43 -13.52 -5.33
C LEU A 385 23.98 -14.00 -5.46
N THR A 386 23.08 -13.42 -4.66
CA THR A 386 21.68 -13.82 -4.63
C THR A 386 20.97 -13.50 -5.94
N VAL A 387 21.24 -12.33 -6.52
CA VAL A 387 20.76 -11.94 -7.84
C VAL A 387 21.27 -12.91 -8.90
N ASP A 388 22.56 -13.24 -8.87
CA ASP A 388 23.14 -14.17 -9.84
C ASP A 388 22.56 -15.58 -9.75
N VAL A 389 22.42 -16.13 -8.54
CA VAL A 389 21.78 -17.44 -8.35
C VAL A 389 20.34 -17.41 -8.84
N GLY A 390 19.55 -16.39 -8.47
CA GLY A 390 18.16 -16.26 -8.86
C GLY A 390 17.97 -16.25 -10.38
N TYR A 391 18.68 -15.36 -11.06
CA TYR A 391 18.57 -15.22 -12.51
C TYR A 391 19.19 -16.38 -13.29
N TRP A 392 20.18 -17.10 -12.74
CA TRP A 392 20.72 -18.31 -13.38
C TRP A 392 19.65 -19.38 -13.56
N PHE A 393 18.83 -19.61 -12.53
CA PHE A 393 17.76 -20.61 -12.56
C PHE A 393 16.42 -20.06 -13.07
N LYS A 394 16.28 -18.74 -13.24
CA LYS A 394 15.03 -18.12 -13.68
C LYS A 394 14.60 -18.63 -15.06
N GLY A 395 13.39 -19.19 -15.14
CA GLY A 395 12.77 -19.64 -16.39
C GLY A 395 13.35 -20.92 -17.01
N SER A 396 14.47 -21.46 -16.51
CA SER A 396 15.09 -22.67 -17.07
C SER A 396 14.65 -23.93 -16.32
N THR A 397 13.81 -24.75 -16.96
CA THR A 397 13.43 -26.07 -16.42
C THR A 397 14.61 -27.03 -16.42
N HIS A 398 15.45 -27.00 -17.45
CA HIS A 398 16.65 -27.84 -17.56
C HIS A 398 17.63 -27.58 -16.40
N ARG A 399 18.01 -26.32 -16.13
CA ARG A 399 18.94 -26.00 -15.03
C ARG A 399 18.38 -26.40 -13.67
N LYS A 400 17.08 -26.24 -13.46
CA LYS A 400 16.39 -26.65 -12.23
C LYS A 400 16.38 -28.18 -12.08
N GLY A 401 16.04 -28.91 -13.15
CA GLY A 401 16.07 -30.37 -13.16
C GLY A 401 17.46 -30.91 -12.85
N TYR A 402 18.49 -30.33 -13.48
CA TYR A 402 19.87 -30.73 -13.22
C TYR A 402 20.31 -30.42 -11.77
N LEU A 403 19.89 -29.30 -11.18
CA LEU A 403 20.11 -29.03 -9.76
C LEU A 403 19.42 -30.06 -8.85
N THR A 404 18.23 -30.56 -9.22
CA THR A 404 17.54 -31.60 -8.45
C THR A 404 18.38 -32.88 -8.34
N GLU A 405 19.07 -33.29 -9.40
CA GLU A 405 19.97 -34.45 -9.36
C GLU A 405 21.10 -34.26 -8.33
N PHE A 406 21.67 -33.05 -8.24
CA PHE A 406 22.64 -32.73 -7.18
C PHE A 406 22.01 -32.72 -5.80
N CYS A 407 20.76 -32.25 -5.66
CA CYS A 407 20.05 -32.32 -4.39
C CYS A 407 19.91 -33.77 -3.91
N GLU A 408 19.54 -34.69 -4.81
CA GLU A 408 19.43 -36.13 -4.55
C GLU A 408 20.77 -36.75 -4.19
N LEU A 409 21.85 -36.42 -4.92
CA LEU A 409 23.21 -36.90 -4.65
C LEU A 409 23.70 -36.52 -3.25
N HIS A 410 23.30 -35.34 -2.75
CA HIS A 410 23.62 -34.86 -1.41
C HIS A 410 22.61 -35.28 -0.33
N GLY A 411 21.60 -36.09 -0.67
CA GLY A 411 20.54 -36.49 0.26
C GLY A 411 19.71 -35.32 0.79
N SER A 412 19.54 -34.29 -0.03
CA SER A 412 18.85 -33.03 0.32
C SER A 412 17.58 -32.83 -0.50
N GLU A 413 16.59 -32.15 0.07
CA GLU A 413 15.38 -31.78 -0.66
C GLU A 413 15.66 -30.59 -1.60
N TYR A 414 15.12 -30.64 -2.82
CA TYR A 414 15.15 -29.50 -3.72
C TYR A 414 14.23 -28.40 -3.20
N PHE A 415 14.77 -27.20 -3.04
CA PHE A 415 13.98 -26.01 -2.77
C PHE A 415 14.02 -25.03 -3.95
N GLU A 416 12.87 -24.46 -4.30
CA GLU A 416 12.80 -23.45 -5.37
C GLU A 416 13.69 -22.24 -5.04
N ILE A 417 14.58 -21.88 -5.96
CA ILE A 417 15.42 -20.70 -5.85
C ILE A 417 14.56 -19.43 -5.87
N LEU A 418 14.78 -18.56 -4.89
CA LEU A 418 14.06 -17.30 -4.74
C LEU A 418 14.75 -16.17 -5.53
N MET A 419 13.94 -15.28 -6.11
CA MET A 419 14.42 -14.08 -6.79
C MET A 419 14.52 -12.92 -5.80
N HIS A 420 15.70 -12.29 -5.75
CA HIS A 420 15.91 -11.06 -5.00
C HIS A 420 15.86 -9.83 -5.92
N VAL A 421 15.39 -8.70 -5.38
CA VAL A 421 15.39 -7.38 -6.05
C VAL A 421 15.97 -6.36 -5.09
N SER A 422 16.95 -5.59 -5.57
CA SER A 422 17.81 -4.77 -4.71
C SER A 422 17.11 -3.65 -3.93
N ILE A 423 15.91 -3.24 -4.37
CA ILE A 423 15.08 -2.28 -3.62
C ILE A 423 14.41 -2.92 -2.38
N ARG A 424 14.62 -4.22 -2.12
CA ARG A 424 14.00 -4.96 -1.01
C ARG A 424 15.02 -5.79 -0.20
N TRP A 425 16.04 -5.15 0.36
CA TRP A 425 17.14 -5.74 1.14
C TRP A 425 16.68 -6.73 2.22
N LEU A 426 15.51 -6.55 2.83
CA LEU A 426 15.01 -7.50 3.84
C LEU A 426 14.55 -8.84 3.25
N SER A 427 14.27 -8.90 1.94
CA SER A 427 14.05 -10.17 1.24
C SER A 427 15.33 -10.98 1.04
N LEU A 428 16.50 -10.35 1.22
CA LEU A 428 17.81 -11.00 1.12
C LEU A 428 17.93 -12.14 2.14
N GLU A 429 17.42 -11.96 3.37
CA GLU A 429 17.45 -13.00 4.41
C GLU A 429 16.80 -14.31 3.94
N ARG A 430 15.63 -14.22 3.30
CA ARG A 430 14.90 -15.39 2.77
C ARG A 430 15.68 -16.07 1.65
N CYS A 431 16.27 -15.30 0.75
CA CYS A 431 17.00 -15.83 -0.38
C CYS A 431 18.34 -16.46 0.05
N LEU A 432 19.06 -15.83 0.99
CA LEU A 432 20.27 -16.38 1.59
C LEU A 432 19.98 -17.67 2.35
N THR A 433 18.90 -17.71 3.12
CA THR A 433 18.47 -18.93 3.81
C THR A 433 18.17 -20.04 2.80
N ARG A 434 17.48 -19.72 1.69
CA ARG A 434 17.21 -20.68 0.61
C ARG A 434 18.49 -21.22 -0.02
N ILE A 435 19.47 -20.36 -0.30
CA ILE A 435 20.78 -20.76 -0.82
C ILE A 435 21.50 -21.68 0.18
N LEU A 436 21.50 -21.31 1.47
CA LEU A 436 22.16 -22.09 2.52
C LEU A 436 21.53 -23.49 2.73
N GLN A 437 20.20 -23.61 2.57
CA GLN A 437 19.48 -24.89 2.68
C GLN A 437 19.93 -25.93 1.65
N GLN A 438 20.43 -25.49 0.49
CA GLN A 438 20.92 -26.36 -0.58
C GLN A 438 22.32 -25.94 -1.06
N TYR A 439 23.16 -25.49 -0.12
CA TYR A 439 24.49 -24.96 -0.43
C TYR A 439 25.41 -26.01 -1.04
N GLU A 440 25.45 -27.23 -0.48
CA GLU A 440 26.31 -28.31 -1.00
C GLU A 440 25.89 -28.77 -2.41
N PRO A 441 24.58 -29.01 -2.69
CA PRO A 441 24.10 -29.22 -4.06
C PRO A 441 24.50 -28.12 -5.03
N LEU A 442 24.30 -26.84 -4.65
CA LEU A 442 24.67 -25.70 -5.49
C LEU A 442 26.18 -25.65 -5.75
N ALA A 443 26.99 -25.89 -4.71
CA ALA A 443 28.44 -25.89 -4.82
C ALA A 443 28.93 -26.99 -5.78
N SER A 444 28.35 -28.20 -5.69
CA SER A 444 28.65 -29.28 -6.64
C SER A 444 28.16 -28.98 -8.04
N TYR A 445 26.96 -28.42 -8.20
CA TYR A 445 26.39 -28.03 -9.49
C TYR A 445 27.29 -27.05 -10.24
N PHE A 446 27.77 -25.99 -9.59
CA PHE A 446 28.60 -25.00 -10.28
C PHE A 446 30.00 -25.55 -10.57
N LYS A 447 30.51 -26.48 -9.75
CA LYS A 447 31.82 -27.14 -9.97
C LYS A 447 31.79 -28.25 -11.01
N SER A 448 30.62 -28.71 -11.45
CA SER A 448 30.50 -29.83 -12.39
C SER A 448 30.60 -29.44 -13.87
N SER A 449 30.61 -28.14 -14.19
CA SER A 449 30.57 -27.63 -15.56
C SER A 449 31.53 -26.45 -15.73
N ASP A 450 32.01 -26.26 -16.96
CA ASP A 450 32.88 -25.15 -17.35
C ASP A 450 32.17 -24.25 -18.38
N GLU A 451 31.02 -23.71 -17.97
CA GLU A 451 30.20 -22.83 -18.79
C GLU A 451 30.82 -21.42 -18.88
N LYS A 452 30.83 -20.85 -20.08
CA LYS A 452 31.55 -19.59 -20.37
C LYS A 452 30.75 -18.34 -20.00
N GLN A 453 29.43 -18.47 -19.79
CA GLN A 453 28.53 -17.38 -19.41
C GLN A 453 29.10 -16.60 -18.20
N PRO A 454 29.23 -15.26 -18.27
CA PRO A 454 29.84 -14.47 -17.19
C PRO A 454 29.18 -14.68 -15.82
N ARG A 455 27.84 -14.84 -15.79
CA ARG A 455 27.08 -15.14 -14.58
C ARG A 455 27.49 -16.48 -13.97
N PHE A 456 27.65 -17.52 -14.80
CA PHE A 456 28.09 -18.83 -14.33
C PHE A 456 29.50 -18.76 -13.75
N ARG A 457 30.44 -18.08 -14.42
CA ARG A 457 31.81 -17.93 -13.93
C ARG A 457 31.88 -17.24 -12.55
N ARG A 458 31.10 -16.19 -12.34
CA ARG A 458 31.00 -15.54 -11.00
C ARG A 458 30.43 -16.48 -9.95
N LEU A 459 29.43 -17.29 -10.31
CA LEU A 459 28.85 -18.29 -9.40
C LEU A 459 29.84 -19.41 -9.09
N LEU A 460 30.54 -19.94 -10.08
CA LEU A 460 31.61 -20.93 -9.90
C LEU A 460 32.71 -20.39 -8.98
N GLU A 461 33.17 -19.15 -9.19
CA GLU A 461 34.15 -18.49 -8.32
C GLU A 461 33.62 -18.38 -6.87
N ALA A 462 32.39 -17.89 -6.71
CA ALA A 462 31.79 -17.72 -5.39
C ALA A 462 31.63 -19.06 -4.65
N PHE A 463 31.10 -20.10 -5.29
CA PHE A 463 30.90 -21.42 -4.68
C PHE A 463 32.20 -22.25 -4.56
N SER A 464 33.27 -21.84 -5.23
CA SER A 464 34.62 -22.41 -5.05
C SER A 464 35.38 -21.77 -3.90
N ASN A 465 35.05 -20.54 -3.52
CA ASN A 465 35.67 -19.85 -2.39
C ASN A 465 35.16 -20.41 -1.04
N PRO A 466 36.03 -20.97 -0.18
CA PRO A 466 35.63 -21.54 1.11
C PRO A 466 35.01 -20.51 2.07
N MET A 467 35.33 -19.22 1.92
CA MET A 467 34.80 -18.16 2.77
C MET A 467 33.34 -17.79 2.45
N THR A 468 32.84 -18.07 1.24
CA THR A 468 31.48 -17.68 0.82
C THR A 468 30.43 -18.22 1.78
N LYS A 469 30.51 -19.50 2.15
CA LYS A 469 29.57 -20.10 3.12
C LYS A 469 29.61 -19.39 4.47
N VAL A 470 30.81 -19.02 4.95
CA VAL A 470 30.98 -18.29 6.22
C VAL A 470 30.31 -16.92 6.14
N TYR A 471 30.50 -16.19 5.04
CA TYR A 471 29.86 -14.89 4.82
C TYR A 471 28.34 -15.04 4.85
N LEU A 472 27.78 -15.98 4.09
CA LEU A 472 26.34 -16.21 4.06
C LEU A 472 25.76 -16.56 5.44
N LEU A 473 26.44 -17.41 6.20
CA LEU A 473 26.04 -17.77 7.56
C LEU A 473 26.08 -16.58 8.53
N PHE A 474 27.03 -15.66 8.38
CA PHE A 474 27.08 -14.43 9.16
C PHE A 474 25.87 -13.53 8.88
N TYR A 475 25.51 -13.35 7.60
CA TYR A 475 24.32 -12.59 7.22
C TYR A 475 23.05 -13.27 7.73
N GLN A 476 22.92 -14.59 7.58
CA GLN A 476 21.79 -15.35 8.12
C GLN A 476 21.64 -15.18 9.64
N ALA A 477 22.74 -15.11 10.40
CA ALA A 477 22.71 -14.90 11.84
C ALA A 477 22.48 -13.44 12.29
N THR A 478 22.58 -12.48 11.38
CA THR A 478 22.56 -11.05 11.70
C THR A 478 21.34 -10.31 11.15
N LEU A 479 20.90 -10.65 9.94
CA LEU A 479 19.70 -10.08 9.31
C LEU A 479 18.41 -10.25 10.13
N PRO A 480 18.20 -11.31 10.94
CA PRO A 480 17.03 -11.43 11.81
C PRO A 480 16.80 -10.24 12.76
N VAL A 481 17.87 -9.52 13.15
CA VAL A 481 17.75 -8.31 13.97
C VAL A 481 17.01 -7.20 13.20
N PHE A 482 17.25 -7.08 11.90
CA PHE A 482 16.62 -6.10 11.02
C PHE A 482 15.20 -6.51 10.63
N SER A 483 15.01 -7.77 10.23
CA SER A 483 13.69 -8.26 9.82
C SER A 483 12.70 -8.28 10.97
N THR A 484 13.12 -8.65 12.19
CA THR A 484 12.24 -8.61 13.38
C THR A 484 11.71 -7.20 13.66
N PHE A 485 12.58 -6.18 13.63
CA PHE A 485 12.14 -4.81 13.83
C PHE A 485 11.25 -4.32 12.68
N ASN A 486 11.57 -4.71 11.44
CA ASN A 486 10.73 -4.38 10.30
C ASN A 486 9.35 -5.04 10.34
N LEU A 487 9.21 -6.25 10.92
CA LEU A 487 7.91 -6.89 11.13
C LEU A 487 7.00 -6.05 12.04
N LEU A 488 7.55 -5.45 13.10
CA LEU A 488 6.81 -4.49 13.93
C LEU A 488 6.35 -3.29 13.11
N LEU A 489 7.27 -2.69 12.36
CA LEU A 489 7.00 -1.51 11.53
C LEU A 489 5.94 -1.78 10.46
N GLN A 490 5.78 -3.01 10.01
CA GLN A 490 4.79 -3.40 9.00
C GLN A 490 3.47 -3.90 9.60
N ARG A 491 3.25 -3.78 10.91
CA ARG A 491 1.94 -4.13 11.51
C ARG A 491 0.86 -3.19 11.00
N GLU A 492 -0.35 -3.72 10.85
CA GLU A 492 -1.54 -2.91 10.54
C GLU A 492 -2.04 -2.19 11.79
N LYS A 493 -2.02 -2.90 12.92
CA LYS A 493 -2.40 -2.39 14.23
C LYS A 493 -1.47 -1.26 14.67
N SER A 494 -2.06 -0.28 15.36
CA SER A 494 -1.36 0.86 15.94
C SER A 494 -0.27 0.37 16.89
N SER A 495 0.96 0.79 16.63
CA SER A 495 2.16 0.34 17.35
C SER A 495 3.09 1.50 17.73
N ILE A 496 2.60 2.74 17.66
CA ILE A 496 3.40 3.95 17.93
C ILE A 496 4.01 3.95 19.35
N PHE A 497 3.26 3.42 20.31
CA PHE A 497 3.67 3.30 21.72
C PHE A 497 4.81 2.31 21.95
N LEU A 498 5.05 1.38 21.02
CA LEU A 498 6.17 0.42 21.08
C LEU A 498 7.43 0.96 20.40
N LEU A 499 7.29 1.98 19.55
CA LEU A 499 8.33 2.33 18.57
C LEU A 499 9.62 2.82 19.24
N HIS A 500 9.53 3.62 20.30
CA HIS A 500 10.70 4.13 21.01
C HIS A 500 11.58 3.00 21.56
N ASP A 501 10.98 2.07 22.32
CA ASP A 501 11.71 0.97 22.94
C ASP A 501 12.23 -0.04 21.92
N GLU A 502 11.46 -0.31 20.86
CA GLU A 502 11.87 -1.24 19.81
C GLU A 502 13.01 -0.68 18.95
N MET A 503 13.03 0.63 18.66
CA MET A 503 14.20 1.26 18.03
C MET A 503 15.45 1.15 18.92
N ARG A 504 15.30 1.40 20.22
CA ARG A 504 16.38 1.29 21.20
C ARG A 504 16.87 -0.16 21.34
N SER A 505 15.95 -1.12 21.36
CA SER A 505 16.21 -2.57 21.36
C SER A 505 16.96 -3.01 20.11
N PHE A 506 16.54 -2.56 18.93
CA PHE A 506 17.21 -2.82 17.65
C PHE A 506 18.67 -2.38 17.67
N ILE A 507 18.94 -1.13 18.08
CA ILE A 507 20.32 -0.62 18.17
C ILE A 507 21.14 -1.36 19.22
N ARG A 508 20.56 -1.64 20.41
CA ARG A 508 21.25 -2.40 21.47
C ARG A 508 21.62 -3.82 21.02
N LYS A 509 20.74 -4.50 20.28
CA LYS A 509 21.01 -5.84 19.71
C LYS A 509 22.15 -5.82 18.68
N LEU A 510 22.30 -4.74 17.92
CA LEU A 510 23.45 -4.58 17.02
C LEU A 510 24.74 -4.31 17.80
N LEU A 511 24.70 -3.40 18.77
CA LEU A 511 25.85 -3.07 19.64
C LEU A 511 26.36 -4.29 20.41
N SER A 512 25.47 -5.09 20.99
CA SER A 512 25.84 -6.26 21.79
C SER A 512 26.56 -7.35 21.00
N LYS A 513 26.50 -7.32 19.66
CA LYS A 513 27.21 -8.27 18.81
C LYS A 513 28.72 -8.03 18.73
N PHE A 514 29.18 -6.80 19.01
CA PHE A 514 30.60 -6.43 18.85
C PHE A 514 31.16 -5.60 20.00
N LEU A 515 30.36 -5.14 20.96
CA LEU A 515 30.84 -4.41 22.14
C LEU A 515 30.92 -5.28 23.39
N LYS A 516 31.85 -4.92 24.28
CA LYS A 516 31.94 -5.48 25.64
C LYS A 516 30.69 -5.09 26.43
N PRO A 517 30.12 -5.98 27.26
CA PRO A 517 28.94 -5.66 28.09
C PRO A 517 29.14 -4.41 28.97
N ALA A 518 30.33 -4.22 29.53
CA ALA A 518 30.69 -3.05 30.33
C ALA A 518 30.58 -1.71 29.56
N ALA A 519 30.76 -1.73 28.23
CA ALA A 519 30.61 -0.54 27.40
C ALA A 519 29.13 -0.17 27.14
N LEU A 520 28.19 -1.09 27.39
CA LEU A 520 26.75 -0.91 27.19
C LEU A 520 26.00 -0.59 28.50
N GLN A 521 26.61 -0.87 29.64
CA GLN A 521 25.94 -0.77 30.94
C GLN A 521 25.72 0.70 31.34
N HIS A 522 24.50 1.04 31.77
CA HIS A 522 24.10 2.36 32.30
C HIS A 522 24.42 3.56 31.39
N ARG A 523 24.45 3.37 30.06
CA ARG A 523 24.66 4.45 29.09
C ARG A 523 23.44 4.64 28.19
N GLU A 524 23.13 5.91 27.92
CA GLU A 524 22.26 6.23 26.80
C GLU A 524 22.94 5.82 25.49
N LEU A 525 22.13 5.41 24.51
CA LEU A 525 22.63 4.87 23.25
C LEU A 525 23.56 5.84 22.53
N HIS A 526 23.23 7.13 22.54
CA HIS A 526 24.00 8.18 21.87
C HIS A 526 25.38 8.44 22.50
N ASP A 527 25.56 8.06 23.76
CA ASP A 527 26.82 8.25 24.50
C ASP A 527 27.73 7.01 24.44
N THR A 528 27.29 5.98 23.73
CA THR A 528 28.06 4.75 23.56
C THR A 528 29.22 4.99 22.59
N LEU A 529 30.46 4.85 23.07
CA LEU A 529 31.67 5.00 22.26
C LEU A 529 31.97 3.73 21.45
N TYR A 530 31.04 3.35 20.56
CA TYR A 530 31.08 2.07 19.84
C TYR A 530 32.20 1.98 18.79
N LYS A 531 32.74 3.12 18.34
CA LYS A 531 33.87 3.18 17.41
C LYS A 531 35.23 3.00 18.07
N ASP A 532 35.31 3.12 19.40
CA ASP A 532 36.56 2.93 20.14
C ASP A 532 36.91 1.43 20.21
N PRO A 533 38.05 1.00 19.64
CA PRO A 533 38.47 -0.40 19.67
C PRO A 533 38.60 -0.97 21.08
N SER A 534 38.89 -0.14 22.09
CA SER A 534 38.99 -0.58 23.48
C SER A 534 37.66 -1.06 24.05
N ASN A 535 36.54 -0.61 23.50
CA ASN A 535 35.19 -1.04 23.87
C ASN A 535 34.70 -2.25 23.08
N GLN A 536 35.38 -2.59 21.98
CA GLN A 536 35.00 -3.70 21.11
C GLN A 536 35.48 -5.05 21.64
N LEU A 537 34.73 -6.09 21.33
CA LEU A 537 35.10 -7.47 21.61
C LEU A 537 36.26 -7.88 20.70
N PRO A 538 37.23 -8.68 21.21
CA PRO A 538 38.21 -9.31 20.33
C PRO A 538 37.51 -10.21 19.32
N GLY A 539 38.17 -10.47 18.18
CA GLY A 539 37.63 -11.26 17.07
C GLY A 539 37.00 -12.58 17.50
N GLU A 540 37.63 -13.32 18.43
CA GLU A 540 37.08 -14.61 18.88
C GLU A 540 35.84 -14.47 19.78
N LYS A 541 35.47 -13.27 20.22
CA LYS A 541 34.28 -13.05 21.06
C LYS A 541 33.13 -12.36 20.33
N LEU A 542 33.32 -11.96 19.05
CA LEU A 542 32.25 -11.39 18.24
C LEU A 542 31.07 -12.35 18.08
N LEU A 543 29.84 -11.85 18.23
CA LEU A 543 28.61 -12.63 18.03
C LEU A 543 28.22 -12.68 16.54
N ILE A 544 28.99 -13.46 15.78
CA ILE A 544 28.82 -13.66 14.34
C ILE A 544 27.84 -14.81 13.98
N GLY A 545 27.28 -15.49 14.99
CA GLY A 545 26.47 -16.69 14.83
C GLY A 545 27.25 -17.99 15.07
N PHE A 546 26.61 -18.95 15.74
CA PHE A 546 27.24 -20.22 16.12
C PHE A 546 27.71 -21.02 14.90
N THR A 547 26.83 -21.21 13.91
CA THR A 547 27.15 -21.99 12.69
C THR A 547 28.22 -21.30 11.84
N ALA A 548 28.19 -19.97 11.74
CA ALA A 548 29.23 -19.20 11.06
C ALA A 548 30.60 -19.42 11.74
N ARG A 549 30.62 -19.36 13.08
CA ARG A 549 31.84 -19.57 13.86
C ARG A 549 32.37 -21.00 13.72
N ALA A 550 31.51 -21.99 13.88
CA ALA A 550 31.90 -23.40 13.76
C ALA A 550 32.44 -23.71 12.36
N THR A 551 31.83 -23.16 11.31
CA THR A 551 32.29 -23.32 9.93
C THR A 551 33.65 -22.66 9.72
N LEU A 552 33.83 -21.42 10.20
CA LEU A 552 35.10 -20.70 10.11
C LEU A 552 36.24 -21.46 10.80
N ASN A 553 36.03 -21.94 12.02
CA ASN A 553 37.03 -22.70 12.76
C ASN A 553 37.36 -24.02 12.06
N ARG A 554 36.34 -24.77 11.59
CA ARG A 554 36.54 -26.03 10.86
C ARG A 554 37.39 -25.84 9.61
N LEU A 555 37.13 -24.78 8.84
CA LEU A 555 37.91 -24.46 7.64
C LEU A 555 39.35 -24.07 7.98
N LEU A 556 39.56 -23.33 9.08
CA LEU A 556 40.89 -22.96 9.55
C LEU A 556 41.68 -24.20 10.00
N ASP A 557 41.06 -25.07 10.79
CA ASP A 557 41.67 -26.30 11.30
C ASP A 557 42.00 -27.28 10.16
N ALA A 558 41.18 -27.30 9.11
CA ALA A 558 41.43 -28.09 7.90
C ALA A 558 42.50 -27.50 6.97
N GLY A 559 42.92 -26.25 7.19
CA GLY A 559 43.86 -25.54 6.31
C GLY A 559 43.23 -25.00 5.01
N ASP A 560 41.90 -25.04 4.88
CA ASP A 560 41.15 -24.52 3.73
C ASP A 560 41.17 -22.98 3.68
N ILE A 561 41.39 -22.33 4.83
CA ILE A 561 41.51 -20.87 4.96
C ILE A 561 42.69 -20.48 5.86
N THR A 562 43.18 -19.26 5.71
CA THR A 562 44.31 -18.72 6.48
C THR A 562 43.87 -17.88 7.68
N PRO A 563 44.74 -17.71 8.70
CA PRO A 563 44.50 -16.76 9.79
C PRO A 563 44.24 -15.32 9.30
N GLN A 564 44.86 -14.91 8.18
CA GLN A 564 44.62 -13.60 7.58
C GLN A 564 43.19 -13.47 7.02
N GLN A 565 42.65 -14.53 6.41
CA GLN A 565 41.25 -14.54 5.96
C GLN A 565 40.28 -14.47 7.15
N VAL A 566 40.58 -15.17 8.25
CA VAL A 566 39.82 -15.10 9.51
C VAL A 566 39.81 -13.67 10.06
N GLN A 567 40.99 -13.03 10.15
CA GLN A 567 41.11 -11.64 10.62
C GLN A 567 40.36 -10.66 9.72
N ARG A 568 40.49 -10.81 8.40
CA ARG A 568 39.79 -9.97 7.41
C ARG A 568 38.27 -10.11 7.53
N PHE A 569 37.76 -11.32 7.73
CA PHE A 569 36.33 -11.55 7.98
C PHE A 569 35.86 -10.92 9.30
N GLN A 570 36.62 -11.04 10.38
CA GLN A 570 36.29 -10.39 11.66
C GLN A 570 36.23 -8.87 11.52
N GLN A 571 37.18 -8.27 10.79
CA GLN A 571 37.16 -6.84 10.45
C GLN A 571 35.93 -6.47 9.62
N ALA A 572 35.56 -7.28 8.63
CA ALA A 572 34.37 -7.06 7.82
C ALA A 572 33.08 -7.12 8.65
N ALA A 573 32.97 -8.10 9.56
CA ALA A 573 31.83 -8.23 10.47
C ALA A 573 31.70 -7.01 11.42
N VAL A 574 32.81 -6.50 11.95
CA VAL A 574 32.80 -5.27 12.75
C VAL A 574 32.42 -4.06 11.88
N ALA A 575 32.97 -3.93 10.68
CA ALA A 575 32.64 -2.84 9.75
C ALA A 575 31.14 -2.82 9.40
N PHE A 576 30.54 -3.99 9.16
CA PHE A 576 29.09 -4.15 8.98
C PHE A 576 28.32 -3.60 10.19
N LEU A 577 28.65 -4.05 11.40
CA LEU A 577 27.90 -3.69 12.62
C LEU A 577 28.07 -2.22 13.00
N VAL A 578 29.29 -1.67 12.87
CA VAL A 578 29.58 -0.25 13.12
C VAL A 578 28.81 0.64 12.14
N ARG A 579 28.81 0.30 10.84
CA ARG A 579 28.11 1.08 9.81
C ARG A 579 26.60 0.99 9.99
N ALA A 580 26.07 -0.18 10.39
CA ALA A 580 24.66 -0.35 10.73
C ALA A 580 24.25 0.57 11.90
N VAL A 581 24.98 0.52 13.01
CA VAL A 581 24.69 1.34 14.20
C VAL A 581 24.78 2.82 13.88
N GLU A 582 25.81 3.25 13.17
CA GLU A 582 26.00 4.64 12.77
C GLU A 582 24.85 5.17 11.92
N TYR A 583 24.43 4.42 10.90
CA TYR A 583 23.33 4.84 10.05
C TYR A 583 22.00 4.85 10.82
N ALA A 584 21.72 3.82 11.62
CA ALA A 584 20.50 3.72 12.43
C ALA A 584 20.39 4.87 13.43
N MET A 585 21.42 5.14 14.23
CA MET A 585 21.44 6.25 15.18
C MET A 585 21.27 7.62 14.50
N LYS A 586 21.81 7.78 13.29
CA LYS A 586 21.72 9.03 12.52
C LYS A 586 20.34 9.27 11.91
N LYS A 587 19.60 8.20 11.56
CA LYS A 587 18.42 8.29 10.70
C LYS A 587 17.11 7.89 11.37
N LEU A 588 17.14 7.08 12.41
CA LEU A 588 15.94 6.79 13.21
C LEU A 588 15.59 8.00 14.10
N PRO A 589 14.29 8.29 14.31
CA PRO A 589 13.83 9.41 15.14
C PRO A 589 13.96 9.12 16.65
N MET A 590 15.16 8.74 17.10
CA MET A 590 15.43 8.31 18.49
C MET A 590 15.18 9.38 19.54
N ARG A 591 15.15 10.65 19.13
CA ARG A 591 14.98 11.81 20.02
C ARG A 591 13.64 12.50 19.84
N GLU A 592 12.73 11.93 19.06
CA GLU A 592 11.40 12.52 18.83
C GLU A 592 10.56 12.41 20.11
N PRO A 593 10.21 13.53 20.76
CA PRO A 593 9.45 13.50 22.01
C PRO A 593 8.08 12.85 21.86
N LEU A 594 7.41 13.03 20.71
CA LEU A 594 6.09 12.45 20.47
C LEU A 594 6.09 10.93 20.57
N ILE A 595 7.12 10.26 20.03
CA ILE A 595 7.20 8.79 20.06
C ILE A 595 7.43 8.32 21.49
N LYS A 596 8.25 9.04 22.27
CA LYS A 596 8.51 8.71 23.67
C LYS A 596 7.26 8.88 24.53
N HIS A 597 6.56 10.02 24.41
CA HIS A 597 5.34 10.26 25.17
C HIS A 597 4.19 9.32 24.76
N ALA A 598 4.17 8.76 23.54
CA ALA A 598 3.16 7.78 23.15
C ALA A 598 3.19 6.47 23.98
N MET A 599 4.26 6.21 24.74
CA MET A 599 4.44 4.99 25.54
C MET A 599 3.34 4.76 26.59
N PHE A 600 2.65 5.80 27.07
CA PHE A 600 1.58 5.64 28.06
C PHE A 600 0.41 4.76 27.58
N LEU A 601 0.29 4.53 26.26
CA LEU A 601 -0.70 3.60 25.72
C LEU A 601 -0.34 2.13 25.95
N ASP A 602 0.93 1.83 26.22
CA ASP A 602 1.36 0.48 26.56
C ASP A 602 0.86 0.12 27.95
N VAL A 603 -0.20 -0.68 27.97
CA VAL A 603 -0.80 -1.17 29.21
C VAL A 603 0.22 -1.89 30.10
N GLN A 604 1.25 -2.53 29.54
CA GLN A 604 2.27 -3.21 30.32
C GLN A 604 3.24 -2.24 31.01
N GLN A 605 3.47 -1.07 30.43
CA GLN A 605 4.39 -0.06 30.95
C GLN A 605 3.68 1.14 31.61
N ARG A 606 2.37 1.09 31.78
CA ARG A 606 1.56 2.19 32.34
C ARG A 606 2.07 2.74 33.67
N VAL A 607 2.66 1.89 34.51
CA VAL A 607 3.16 2.25 35.84
C VAL A 607 4.48 3.04 35.76
N GLU A 608 5.21 2.93 34.64
CA GLU A 608 6.46 3.64 34.38
C GLU A 608 6.24 5.01 33.73
N CYS A 609 5.03 5.25 33.20
CA CYS A 609 4.63 6.50 32.55
C CYS A 609 4.05 7.50 33.54
N GLY A 610 3.98 8.77 33.18
CA GLY A 610 3.38 9.82 33.99
C GLY A 610 2.32 10.62 33.23
N VAL A 611 1.54 11.43 33.94
CA VAL A 611 0.47 12.24 33.33
C VAL A 611 1.03 13.24 32.30
N GLU A 612 2.30 13.63 32.44
CA GLU A 612 3.04 14.45 31.46
C GLU A 612 3.05 13.83 30.06
N ASP A 613 3.01 12.51 29.95
CA ASP A 613 2.96 11.81 28.66
C ASP A 613 1.64 12.07 27.93
N ALA A 614 0.52 12.12 28.66
CA ALA A 614 -0.77 12.49 28.12
C ALA A 614 -0.87 14.01 27.87
N LEU A 615 -0.37 14.83 28.80
CA LEU A 615 -0.38 16.29 28.70
C LEU A 615 0.44 16.80 27.51
N TYR A 616 1.52 16.12 27.13
CA TYR A 616 2.27 16.44 25.91
C TYR A 616 1.36 16.55 24.67
N PHE A 617 0.39 15.64 24.52
CA PHE A 617 -0.54 15.65 23.39
C PHE A 617 -1.62 16.73 23.53
N VAL A 618 -2.04 17.04 24.76
CA VAL A 618 -2.95 18.14 25.07
C VAL A 618 -2.32 19.47 24.63
N ASP A 619 -1.06 19.72 25.02
CA ASP A 619 -0.31 20.91 24.64
C ASP A 619 -0.05 20.98 23.13
N ARG A 620 0.21 19.85 22.49
CA ARG A 620 0.50 19.79 21.04
C ARG A 620 -0.76 19.97 20.18
N PHE A 621 -1.91 19.48 20.63
CA PHE A 621 -3.17 19.48 19.87
C PHE A 621 -4.33 20.14 20.64
N PRO A 622 -4.19 21.40 21.06
CA PRO A 622 -5.12 22.05 22.00
C PRO A 622 -6.54 22.25 21.43
N GLU A 623 -6.67 22.38 20.10
CA GLU A 623 -7.98 22.49 19.44
C GLU A 623 -8.76 21.18 19.43
N LEU A 624 -8.05 20.05 19.37
CA LEU A 624 -8.65 18.70 19.36
C LEU A 624 -8.80 18.14 20.77
N LEU A 625 -7.90 18.53 21.68
CA LEU A 625 -7.85 18.13 23.07
C LEU A 625 -7.98 19.37 23.97
N PRO A 626 -9.18 19.94 24.14
CA PRO A 626 -9.39 21.19 24.87
C PRO A 626 -9.34 20.97 26.39
N TYR A 627 -8.22 20.44 26.88
CA TYR A 627 -8.01 20.01 28.26
C TYR A 627 -6.91 20.80 28.97
N ASN A 628 -6.51 21.97 28.45
CA ASN A 628 -5.34 22.73 28.93
C ASN A 628 -5.59 23.52 30.24
N GLY A 629 -6.83 23.52 30.74
CA GLY A 629 -7.22 24.28 31.93
C GLY A 629 -6.76 23.59 33.23
N PRO A 630 -6.49 24.34 34.31
CA PRO A 630 -6.06 23.75 35.59
C PRO A 630 -6.99 22.63 36.10
N ASP A 631 -8.30 22.88 36.10
CA ASP A 631 -9.31 21.88 36.51
C ASP A 631 -9.33 20.65 35.60
N GLU A 632 -9.00 20.81 34.31
CA GLU A 632 -8.94 19.72 33.35
C GLU A 632 -7.66 18.90 33.52
N HIS A 633 -6.54 19.54 33.89
CA HIS A 633 -5.29 18.87 34.26
C HIS A 633 -5.45 18.05 35.53
N GLU A 634 -6.12 18.58 36.55
CA GLU A 634 -6.39 17.85 37.79
C GLU A 634 -7.22 16.60 37.51
N LYS A 635 -8.34 16.74 36.78
CA LYS A 635 -9.17 15.58 36.38
C LYS A 635 -8.40 14.59 35.50
N LEU A 636 -7.59 15.06 34.55
CA LEU A 636 -6.77 14.16 33.73
C LEU A 636 -5.74 13.41 34.59
N SER A 637 -5.16 14.07 35.60
CA SER A 637 -4.23 13.44 36.55
C SER A 637 -4.92 12.37 37.38
N GLU A 638 -6.15 12.63 37.84
CA GLU A 638 -6.98 11.62 38.52
C GLU A 638 -7.29 10.43 37.60
N GLU A 639 -7.73 10.68 36.36
CA GLU A 639 -7.98 9.65 35.36
C GLU A 639 -6.72 8.81 35.06
N PHE A 640 -5.54 9.45 35.01
CA PHE A 640 -4.27 8.78 34.75
C PHE A 640 -3.83 7.92 35.94
N LEU A 641 -3.87 8.45 37.16
CA LEU A 641 -3.56 7.69 38.38
C LEU A 641 -4.49 6.47 38.53
N ASP A 642 -5.78 6.66 38.25
CA ASP A 642 -6.75 5.57 38.23
C ASP A 642 -6.31 4.49 37.22
N TYR A 643 -6.03 4.88 35.97
CA TYR A 643 -5.52 3.97 34.94
C TYR A 643 -4.26 3.18 35.38
N GLN A 644 -3.30 3.84 36.00
CA GLN A 644 -2.09 3.17 36.49
C GLN A 644 -2.40 2.12 37.56
N SER A 645 -3.34 2.42 38.45
CA SER A 645 -3.75 1.56 39.55
C SER A 645 -4.72 0.44 39.16
N MET A 646 -5.25 0.45 37.93
CA MET A 646 -6.21 -0.56 37.47
C MET A 646 -5.60 -1.96 37.47
N ASP A 647 -6.38 -2.91 37.97
CA ASP A 647 -6.16 -4.34 37.74
C ASP A 647 -6.64 -4.70 36.33
N ILE A 648 -5.69 -4.93 35.42
CA ILE A 648 -5.95 -5.25 34.01
C ILE A 648 -5.42 -6.65 33.74
N ALA A 649 -6.35 -7.58 33.48
CA ALA A 649 -6.01 -8.94 33.11
C ALA A 649 -5.31 -8.97 31.74
N MET A 650 -4.05 -9.42 31.73
CA MET A 650 -3.30 -9.62 30.50
C MET A 650 -3.51 -11.05 29.97
N PRO A 651 -3.61 -11.25 28.64
CA PRO A 651 -3.62 -12.58 28.04
C PRO A 651 -2.30 -13.31 28.29
N GLU A 652 -2.31 -14.65 28.20
CA GLU A 652 -1.11 -15.48 28.33
C GLU A 652 0.00 -15.09 27.33
N ASP A 653 -0.41 -14.74 26.10
CA ASP A 653 0.48 -14.13 25.10
C ASP A 653 0.18 -12.62 25.01
N PRO A 654 1.07 -11.75 25.54
CA PRO A 654 0.93 -10.30 25.46
C PRO A 654 0.78 -9.78 24.03
N ALA A 655 1.30 -10.48 23.01
CA ALA A 655 1.16 -10.07 21.61
C ALA A 655 -0.28 -10.14 21.10
N THR A 656 -1.17 -10.86 21.81
CA THR A 656 -2.59 -10.96 21.47
C THR A 656 -3.44 -9.83 22.05
N PHE A 657 -2.87 -9.01 22.94
CA PHE A 657 -3.59 -7.90 23.57
C PHE A 657 -3.98 -6.84 22.53
N ASP A 658 -5.28 -6.52 22.45
CA ASP A 658 -5.82 -5.53 21.52
C ASP A 658 -5.90 -4.15 22.18
N VAL A 659 -4.80 -3.40 22.07
CA VAL A 659 -4.65 -2.05 22.64
C VAL A 659 -5.71 -1.08 22.10
N GLU A 660 -6.09 -1.18 20.82
CA GLU A 660 -7.08 -0.28 20.21
C GLU A 660 -8.47 -0.50 20.82
N SER A 661 -8.87 -1.78 20.93
CA SER A 661 -10.12 -2.18 21.57
C SER A 661 -10.13 -1.86 23.07
N PHE A 662 -9.00 -2.04 23.76
CA PHE A 662 -8.84 -1.64 25.16
C PHE A 662 -9.16 -0.16 25.36
N TRP A 663 -8.51 0.73 24.61
CA TRP A 663 -8.76 2.17 24.70
C TRP A 663 -10.17 2.58 24.23
N GLY A 664 -10.77 1.81 23.31
CA GLY A 664 -12.19 1.95 22.96
C GLY A 664 -13.13 1.64 24.13
N ASN A 665 -12.85 0.57 24.86
CA ASN A 665 -13.60 0.17 26.05
C ASN A 665 -13.39 1.16 27.22
N MET A 666 -12.18 1.68 27.39
CA MET A 666 -11.87 2.73 28.38
C MET A 666 -12.79 3.94 28.23
N ALA A 667 -13.07 4.37 27.00
CA ALA A 667 -13.98 5.48 26.72
C ALA A 667 -15.44 5.23 27.11
N SER A 668 -15.84 3.96 27.21
CA SER A 668 -17.21 3.56 27.54
C SER A 668 -17.41 3.28 29.03
N MET A 669 -16.33 3.17 29.80
CA MET A 669 -16.41 2.89 31.24
C MET A 669 -17.06 4.05 32.01
N LYS A 670 -17.99 3.70 32.89
CA LYS A 670 -18.73 4.64 33.72
C LYS A 670 -18.36 4.47 35.20
N ASN A 671 -18.29 5.59 35.91
CA ASN A 671 -18.24 5.58 37.37
C ASN A 671 -19.56 4.99 37.89
N LYS A 672 -19.47 4.01 38.79
CA LYS A 672 -20.64 3.25 39.29
C LYS A 672 -21.64 4.11 40.08
N VAL A 673 -21.19 5.22 40.66
CA VAL A 673 -22.01 6.10 41.49
C VAL A 673 -22.56 7.25 40.66
N THR A 674 -21.70 7.99 39.95
CA THR A 674 -22.13 9.20 39.21
C THR A 674 -22.70 8.91 37.83
N GLY A 675 -22.45 7.72 37.27
CA GLY A 675 -22.80 7.37 35.89
C GLY A 675 -22.01 8.14 34.82
N MET A 676 -21.11 9.03 35.22
CA MET A 676 -20.24 9.79 34.32
C MET A 676 -19.12 8.91 33.75
N THR A 677 -18.56 9.31 32.62
CA THR A 677 -17.42 8.60 32.02
C THR A 677 -16.21 8.63 32.96
N ARG A 678 -15.62 7.46 33.21
CA ARG A 678 -14.49 7.29 34.13
C ARG A 678 -13.16 7.78 33.52
N PHE A 679 -12.95 7.56 32.22
CA PHE A 679 -11.71 7.92 31.51
C PHE A 679 -11.99 8.81 30.29
N GLY A 680 -12.80 9.85 30.49
CA GLY A 680 -13.30 10.69 29.38
C GLY A 680 -12.19 11.42 28.63
N ARG A 681 -11.24 12.00 29.34
CA ARG A 681 -10.13 12.77 28.76
C ARG A 681 -9.04 11.84 28.28
N LEU A 682 -8.62 10.92 29.14
CA LEU A 682 -7.49 10.04 28.84
C LEU A 682 -7.77 9.15 27.62
N SER A 683 -8.99 8.61 27.50
CA SER A 683 -9.37 7.82 26.32
C SER A 683 -9.49 8.65 25.04
N HIS A 684 -9.83 9.94 25.15
CA HIS A 684 -9.85 10.85 24.00
C HIS A 684 -8.43 11.12 23.49
N ILE A 685 -7.50 11.41 24.42
CA ILE A 685 -6.08 11.55 24.11
C ILE A 685 -5.56 10.25 23.47
N ALA A 686 -5.87 9.11 24.07
CA ALA A 686 -5.42 7.82 23.56
C ALA A 686 -5.88 7.53 22.13
N LYS A 687 -7.15 7.83 21.79
CA LYS A 687 -7.67 7.66 20.42
C LYS A 687 -6.94 8.54 19.41
N LEU A 688 -6.56 9.77 19.79
CA LEU A 688 -5.73 10.64 18.96
C LEU A 688 -4.34 10.03 18.76
N VAL A 689 -3.70 9.54 19.82
CA VAL A 689 -2.36 8.96 19.73
C VAL A 689 -2.37 7.66 18.90
N LEU A 690 -3.42 6.85 19.01
CA LEU A 690 -3.55 5.61 18.22
C LEU A 690 -3.62 5.85 16.71
N VAL A 691 -4.17 6.98 16.24
CA VAL A 691 -4.18 7.27 14.79
C VAL A 691 -2.81 7.67 14.24
N LEU A 692 -1.84 8.00 15.11
CA LEU A 692 -0.48 8.35 14.69
C LEU A 692 0.21 7.14 14.06
N PRO A 693 0.94 7.34 12.95
CA PRO A 693 1.61 6.26 12.24
C PRO A 693 2.88 5.86 12.99
N HIS A 694 3.19 4.57 12.97
CA HIS A 694 4.49 4.04 13.41
C HIS A 694 5.41 3.72 12.23
N SER A 695 4.86 3.73 11.00
CA SER A 695 5.59 3.58 9.74
C SER A 695 4.75 4.08 8.55
N ASN A 696 5.37 4.11 7.37
CA ASN A 696 4.68 4.36 6.10
C ASN A 696 4.24 3.07 5.38
N ALA A 697 4.26 1.91 6.05
CA ALA A 697 3.94 0.62 5.42
C ALA A 697 2.50 0.57 4.87
N ASP A 698 1.59 1.32 5.48
CA ASP A 698 0.23 1.51 4.99
C ASP A 698 0.19 2.00 3.53
N ALA A 699 1.08 2.91 3.15
CA ALA A 699 1.17 3.44 1.77
C ALA A 699 1.61 2.36 0.77
N GLU A 700 2.58 1.52 1.15
CA GLU A 700 3.07 0.43 0.30
C GLU A 700 1.98 -0.61 0.02
N ARG A 701 1.13 -0.91 1.01
CA ARG A 701 -0.01 -1.83 0.83
C ARG A 701 -1.01 -1.29 -0.20
N VAL A 702 -1.18 0.03 -0.31
CA VAL A 702 -2.05 0.65 -1.33
C VAL A 702 -1.58 0.28 -2.73
N PHE A 703 -0.28 0.32 -3.00
CA PHE A 703 0.25 -0.05 -4.31
C PHE A 703 0.08 -1.53 -4.63
N SER A 704 0.14 -2.41 -3.62
CA SER A 704 -0.21 -3.82 -3.81
C SER A 704 -1.68 -3.97 -4.23
N VAL A 705 -2.60 -3.20 -3.61
CA VAL A 705 -4.02 -3.22 -3.99
C VAL A 705 -4.24 -2.65 -5.39
N VAL A 706 -3.54 -1.58 -5.75
CA VAL A 706 -3.53 -1.02 -7.11
C VAL A 706 -3.06 -2.07 -8.12
N GLY A 707 -1.93 -2.74 -7.87
CA GLY A 707 -1.38 -3.78 -8.75
C GLY A 707 -2.34 -4.95 -8.97
N LEU A 708 -3.05 -5.40 -7.93
CA LEU A 708 -4.08 -6.44 -8.04
C LEU A 708 -5.30 -6.03 -8.88
N ASN A 709 -5.56 -4.72 -9.02
CA ASN A 709 -6.71 -4.21 -9.75
C ASN A 709 -6.36 -3.67 -11.14
N LYS A 710 -5.14 -3.17 -11.34
CA LYS A 710 -4.59 -2.72 -12.62
C LYS A 710 -3.86 -3.87 -13.32
N THR A 711 -4.60 -4.93 -13.64
CA THR A 711 -4.09 -6.10 -14.35
C THR A 711 -4.09 -5.90 -15.86
N LYS A 712 -3.43 -6.77 -16.62
CA LYS A 712 -3.54 -6.79 -18.10
C LYS A 712 -5.01 -6.90 -18.58
N THR A 713 -5.86 -7.58 -17.81
CA THR A 713 -7.29 -7.75 -18.09
C THR A 713 -8.16 -6.57 -17.63
N ARG A 714 -7.59 -5.58 -16.92
CA ARG A 714 -8.24 -4.36 -16.40
C ARG A 714 -7.37 -3.11 -16.62
N ASN A 715 -6.59 -3.08 -17.70
CA ASN A 715 -5.55 -2.07 -17.91
C ASN A 715 -6.08 -0.64 -18.19
N SER A 716 -7.35 -0.49 -18.55
CA SER A 716 -7.97 0.78 -18.94
C SER A 716 -8.80 1.44 -17.81
N LEU A 717 -8.36 1.32 -16.56
CA LEU A 717 -9.02 1.99 -15.43
C LEU A 717 -8.46 3.41 -15.26
N ALA A 718 -9.33 4.42 -15.39
CA ALA A 718 -8.97 5.81 -15.11
C ALA A 718 -8.58 6.00 -13.63
N LEU A 719 -7.48 6.73 -13.38
CA LEU A 719 -6.93 7.00 -12.05
C LEU A 719 -7.94 7.77 -11.18
N ASP A 720 -8.40 8.93 -11.63
CA ASP A 720 -9.45 9.75 -10.99
C ASP A 720 -10.87 9.32 -11.41
N GLY A 721 -11.12 8.01 -11.35
CA GLY A 721 -12.40 7.44 -11.76
C GLY A 721 -12.62 6.04 -11.21
N SER A 722 -12.72 5.06 -12.12
CA SER A 722 -13.02 3.68 -11.76
C SER A 722 -11.97 3.06 -10.82
N LEU A 723 -10.68 3.37 -10.99
CA LEU A 723 -9.66 2.86 -10.07
C LEU A 723 -9.84 3.46 -8.67
N SER A 724 -9.96 4.79 -8.55
CA SER A 724 -10.27 5.48 -7.29
C SER A 724 -11.50 4.91 -6.57
N SER A 725 -12.57 4.60 -7.32
CA SER A 725 -13.78 3.98 -6.76
C SER A 725 -13.54 2.55 -6.27
N ILE A 726 -12.82 1.72 -7.04
CA ILE A 726 -12.41 0.38 -6.62
C ILE A 726 -11.59 0.45 -5.33
N MET A 727 -10.59 1.35 -5.27
CA MET A 727 -9.75 1.55 -4.08
C MET A 727 -10.58 1.97 -2.87
N THR A 728 -11.54 2.87 -3.05
CA THR A 728 -12.46 3.33 -1.98
C THR A 728 -13.26 2.17 -1.39
N VAL A 729 -13.81 1.30 -2.24
CA VAL A 729 -14.61 0.16 -1.80
C VAL A 729 -13.73 -0.90 -1.15
N LYS A 730 -12.62 -1.29 -1.79
CA LYS A 730 -11.68 -2.28 -1.24
C LYS A 730 -11.15 -1.88 0.12
N MET A 731 -10.73 -0.62 0.26
CA MET A 731 -10.21 -0.09 1.51
C MET A 731 -11.34 0.31 2.47
N ALA A 732 -12.60 -0.07 2.22
CA ALA A 732 -13.64 -0.11 3.24
C ALA A 732 -13.56 -1.37 4.10
N ASN A 733 -12.63 -2.30 3.80
CA ASN A 733 -12.32 -3.49 4.57
C ASN A 733 -13.54 -4.37 4.87
N LEU A 734 -14.29 -4.71 3.82
CA LEU A 734 -15.47 -5.57 3.93
C LEU A 734 -15.11 -7.07 3.98
N GLU A 735 -13.89 -7.45 3.56
CA GLU A 735 -13.37 -8.82 3.68
C GLU A 735 -13.09 -9.24 5.14
N PRO A 736 -13.19 -10.55 5.47
CA PRO A 736 -13.53 -11.68 4.58
C PRO A 736 -15.04 -11.90 4.41
N GLN A 737 -15.90 -11.06 5.02
CA GLN A 737 -17.35 -11.28 5.08
C GLN A 737 -18.14 -10.24 4.29
N CYS A 738 -17.66 -9.84 3.11
CA CYS A 738 -18.28 -8.77 2.31
C CYS A 738 -19.74 -9.04 1.96
N PHE A 739 -20.11 -10.32 1.82
CA PHE A 739 -21.48 -10.77 1.58
C PHE A 739 -22.43 -10.47 2.76
N LYS A 740 -21.91 -10.24 3.98
CA LYS A 740 -22.71 -9.82 5.14
C LYS A 740 -22.97 -8.33 5.17
N TRP A 741 -22.18 -7.52 4.45
CA TRP A 741 -22.45 -6.09 4.35
C TRP A 741 -23.83 -5.88 3.71
N GLU A 742 -24.61 -5.02 4.34
CA GLU A 742 -25.98 -4.74 3.95
C GLU A 742 -26.04 -3.29 3.46
N PRO A 743 -26.29 -3.06 2.15
CA PRO A 743 -26.31 -1.71 1.62
C PRO A 743 -27.46 -0.92 2.27
N PRO A 744 -27.20 0.27 2.84
CA PRO A 744 -28.27 1.08 3.40
C PRO A 744 -29.24 1.52 2.29
N SER A 745 -30.48 1.85 2.66
CA SER A 745 -31.50 2.27 1.70
C SER A 745 -31.07 3.46 0.84
N SER A 746 -30.21 4.34 1.37
CA SER A 746 -29.59 5.45 0.64
C SER A 746 -28.74 4.98 -0.53
N VAL A 747 -27.93 3.93 -0.36
CA VAL A 747 -27.10 3.34 -1.43
C VAL A 747 -27.98 2.64 -2.47
N ILE A 748 -29.02 1.92 -2.04
CA ILE A 748 -29.95 1.26 -2.95
C ILE A 748 -30.64 2.31 -3.84
N LYS A 749 -31.16 3.40 -3.26
CA LYS A 749 -31.76 4.51 -4.01
C LYS A 749 -30.75 5.20 -4.94
N ALA A 750 -29.56 5.53 -4.44
CA ALA A 750 -28.50 6.15 -5.24
C ALA A 750 -28.10 5.27 -6.44
N SER A 751 -28.03 3.95 -6.24
CA SER A 751 -27.71 3.01 -7.31
C SER A 751 -28.77 2.99 -8.41
N GLN A 752 -30.05 3.19 -8.07
CA GLN A 752 -31.12 3.35 -9.06
C GLN A 752 -30.90 4.62 -9.89
N SER A 753 -30.73 5.76 -9.22
CA SER A 753 -30.48 7.07 -9.84
C SER A 753 -29.27 7.01 -10.77
N ALA A 754 -28.13 6.50 -10.29
CA ALA A 754 -26.90 6.33 -11.06
C ALA A 754 -27.12 5.60 -12.39
N THR A 755 -27.86 4.48 -12.33
CA THR A 755 -28.12 3.68 -13.53
C THR A 755 -29.10 4.33 -14.49
N ASN A 756 -30.03 5.14 -13.99
CA ASN A 756 -30.95 5.91 -14.82
C ASN A 756 -30.22 7.06 -15.51
N THR A 757 -29.35 7.79 -14.80
CA THR A 757 -28.50 8.85 -15.36
C THR A 757 -27.59 8.31 -16.46
N TYR A 758 -26.96 7.15 -16.24
CA TYR A 758 -26.14 6.50 -17.27
C TYR A 758 -26.97 6.16 -18.52
N LYS A 759 -28.14 5.53 -18.36
CA LYS A 759 -29.04 5.23 -19.49
C LYS A 759 -29.43 6.51 -20.23
N MET A 760 -29.63 7.63 -19.54
CA MET A 760 -29.94 8.89 -20.20
C MET A 760 -28.76 9.50 -20.96
N ARG A 761 -27.52 9.29 -20.50
CA ARG A 761 -26.29 9.78 -21.17
C ARG A 761 -25.89 8.94 -22.40
N HIS A 762 -26.29 7.68 -22.46
CA HIS A 762 -25.84 6.72 -23.50
C HIS A 762 -26.97 6.15 -24.37
N VAL A 763 -28.19 6.68 -24.27
CA VAL A 763 -29.22 6.48 -25.29
C VAL A 763 -29.06 7.58 -26.35
N MET A 764 -28.10 7.33 -27.25
CA MET A 764 -28.05 7.81 -28.63
C MET A 764 -27.78 6.59 -29.50
#